data_AF-A0A968AAD8-F1
#
_entry.id   AF-A0A968AAD8-F1
#
_cell.length_a   1.000
_cell.length_b   1.000
_cell.length_c   1.000
_cell.angle_alpha   90.00
_cell.angle_beta   90.00
_cell.angle_gamma   90.00
#
_symmetry.space_group_name_H-M   'P 1'
#
loop_
_entity.id
_entity.type
_entity.pdbx_description
1 polymer ?
#
loop_
_entity_poly.entity_id
_entity_poly.type
_entity_poly.pdbx_seq_one_letter_code
_entity_poly.pdbx_strand_id
1 'polypeptide(L)'
;TGAGKIVMNIDTGVDGNHPALNYKWRGSHVPASQAWFDPDGSSFPFDNDSHGTHTMGIMTGIDPTTNDTVGVAPGAEWIAARTIGPSGNFQSNNVAAYQWAMDPDGNPGTTEDMPVAIGCSWRDPYVSYCDATYQMTFNSVEAAGIAIVFSAGNGYAPGPSITTPKNINTTLVNSFATGALDGNNPNLPIANFSSRGPSQCGGTGSLLIKPEACAPGDDVRSSIPGGSYGLKSGTSMACPHVVGAIALLKEAHPTLTGHEIKMALYLTAKETPSDVTPGEDNDYGMGIIDVYAAHMSLADPDDPNAPENISAYSDYTTPNSITLNWTDPTTYVNGNPLTNFQIKVYRDSIFVTNVASGVETYIDIALNDGQLYEYTLYAADIPNDSLSIPAEVSWTAGGAGQPMPPTNHAITNPGGGMLRAHWINPSDNTDGTPMDDLAEINLYENAVLLTTFTVSSADTGKADSADFTPSSGTNQYYVTAVDNETPPNESDPSNTAFSPLGLPFFDDFPTAGVPNPGFWINVDGEVTTNAMNPPAPTPTVLQLDGHPNGGDFVTLLPVDLTAAQGQGYLLSFHYQPQGIGNAPESGDSLAVDFLNDLGQWKTVRAWPGTGVVPFVNEIISIDSENPGPGATFFHSAFQFRFRNMGTSSSTSHFDLWLIDNVFLGPPTANPEMTVTPQTLSDTLLIGEMSTHNATISNMQTAPSTLSYTVTESPSVTWVNVTPTSGSIASGQSEVLDVTLDATGLTAGTYTTDIIISGNDTTNTQDTVAVTLIANEAPIMTIFPDTFDVSVASGDSAKDTLTVYNTGNGPLNYEVVVGGDLPELMYYKFNEAGSNQTQNFAAPGTPVPQWANVLGGLTMGGSGFEGSALIGSGGSSSTDYVDTGWITNLGSGSWTISMWLNNMDMSTTLRYHFGDNTASSFRCFSGGVAGAGNLMVRGGGLSDVQITGVGPGPSIVDVVYDDAAGEVRAYLNGVLNNTVAQTGVSIVGTANFKVGGYSTSNCIASGELMDEFKMFNRPIDVVTTNQDFWLRANPTAGSVPAGDSAEVEFTFDPTGLLGGDYDTEVLVTGNDPVNA
;
A
#
# COMPACT_ATOMS: atom_id res chain seq x y z
N THR A 1 22.91 25.93 26.98
CA THR A 1 23.39 24.89 26.02
C THR A 1 24.12 23.73 26.69
N GLY A 2 24.33 23.75 28.01
CA GLY A 2 25.16 22.82 28.77
C GLY A 2 26.62 23.28 28.86
N ALA A 3 26.94 24.52 28.48
CA ALA A 3 28.31 24.97 28.36
C ALA A 3 29.06 24.90 29.70
N GLY A 4 30.31 24.44 29.65
CA GLY A 4 31.14 24.27 30.85
C GLY A 4 30.67 23.16 31.80
N LYS A 5 29.76 22.28 31.36
CA LYS A 5 29.36 21.07 32.09
C LYS A 5 29.90 19.83 31.39
N ILE A 6 30.22 18.82 32.19
CA ILE A 6 30.74 17.55 31.73
C ILE A 6 29.64 16.51 31.89
N VAL A 7 29.28 15.80 30.82
CA VAL A 7 28.40 14.63 30.91
C VAL A 7 29.19 13.36 30.66
N MET A 8 28.67 12.24 31.15
CA MET A 8 29.30 10.94 30.98
C MET A 8 28.30 9.88 30.54
N ASN A 9 28.73 8.96 29.68
CA ASN A 9 28.06 7.67 29.52
C ASN A 9 28.95 6.52 30.01
N ILE A 10 28.30 5.48 30.54
CA ILE A 10 28.89 4.17 30.76
C ILE A 10 28.23 3.25 29.74
N ASP A 11 28.95 2.84 28.69
CA ASP A 11 28.33 2.22 27.49
C ASP A 11 29.32 1.33 26.69
N THR A 12 29.04 1.06 25.41
CA THR A 12 29.88 0.29 24.45
C THR A 12 31.11 1.06 23.94
N GLY A 13 31.14 2.37 24.20
CA GLY A 13 32.16 3.30 23.76
C GLY A 13 31.56 4.53 23.07
N VAL A 14 32.41 5.39 22.51
CA VAL A 14 31.99 6.56 21.71
C VAL A 14 32.96 6.72 20.54
N ASP A 15 32.46 6.91 19.32
CA ASP A 15 33.31 7.30 18.19
C ASP A 15 33.85 8.72 18.40
N GLY A 16 35.08 8.80 18.94
CA GLY A 16 35.75 10.08 19.21
C GLY A 16 36.08 10.90 17.96
N ASN A 17 35.97 10.31 16.75
CA ASN A 17 36.18 11.03 15.49
C ASN A 17 34.87 11.58 14.90
N HIS A 18 33.72 11.24 15.46
CA HIS A 18 32.43 11.65 14.92
C HIS A 18 32.36 13.19 14.83
N PRO A 19 32.05 13.79 13.66
CA PRO A 19 32.06 15.25 13.49
C PRO A 19 31.14 15.97 14.47
N ALA A 20 30.05 15.32 14.86
CA ALA A 20 29.09 15.84 15.83
C ALA A 20 29.54 15.79 17.29
N LEU A 21 30.62 15.09 17.63
CA LEU A 21 31.04 14.83 19.02
C LEU A 21 32.49 15.24 19.31
N ASN A 22 33.37 15.21 18.31
CA ASN A 22 34.81 15.30 18.50
C ASN A 22 35.26 16.61 19.18
N TYR A 23 34.60 17.74 18.91
CA TYR A 23 34.94 19.06 19.45
C TYR A 23 34.49 19.24 20.92
N LYS A 24 33.64 18.35 21.44
CA LYS A 24 33.21 18.32 22.84
C LYS A 24 33.88 17.23 23.67
N TRP A 25 34.72 16.40 23.06
CA TRP A 25 35.47 15.42 23.84
C TRP A 25 36.48 16.13 24.74
N ARG A 26 36.34 15.94 26.06
CA ARG A 26 37.19 16.62 27.05
C ARG A 26 38.68 16.25 26.91
N GLY A 27 38.99 15.06 26.39
CA GLY A 27 40.37 14.60 26.16
C GLY A 27 41.17 15.43 25.14
N SER A 28 40.52 16.37 24.45
CA SER A 28 41.19 17.40 23.64
C SER A 28 41.88 18.48 24.49
N HIS A 29 41.45 18.65 25.76
CA HIS A 29 41.92 19.70 26.67
C HIS A 29 42.70 19.16 27.88
N VAL A 30 42.50 17.88 28.23
CA VAL A 30 43.13 17.20 29.37
C VAL A 30 43.74 15.85 28.94
N PRO A 31 44.62 15.21 29.74
CA PRO A 31 45.11 13.87 29.43
C PRO A 31 43.98 12.89 29.16
N ALA A 32 44.10 12.05 28.12
CA ALA A 32 43.04 11.12 27.71
C ALA A 32 42.56 10.21 28.85
N SER A 33 43.43 9.85 29.80
CA SER A 33 43.08 9.06 30.99
C SER A 33 42.08 9.74 31.94
N GLN A 34 41.88 11.06 31.82
CA GLN A 34 40.89 11.84 32.56
C GLN A 34 39.56 12.00 31.81
N ALA A 35 39.49 11.56 30.55
CA ALA A 35 38.30 11.73 29.70
C ALA A 35 37.81 10.43 29.04
N TRP A 36 38.57 9.35 29.13
CA TRP A 36 38.25 8.06 28.54
C TRP A 36 38.69 6.93 29.48
N PHE A 37 37.73 6.11 29.90
CA PHE A 37 37.97 4.93 30.71
C PHE A 37 37.64 3.66 29.92
N ASP A 38 38.65 2.87 29.60
CA ASP A 38 38.50 1.56 28.98
C ASP A 38 39.28 0.52 29.80
N PRO A 39 38.61 -0.48 30.42
CA PRO A 39 39.25 -1.57 31.14
C PRO A 39 40.28 -2.36 30.30
N ASP A 40 40.13 -2.41 28.97
CA ASP A 40 41.10 -3.07 28.09
C ASP A 40 42.31 -2.17 27.75
N GLY A 41 42.33 -0.92 28.23
CA GLY A 41 43.50 -0.03 28.19
C GLY A 41 43.70 0.76 26.90
N SER A 42 42.63 0.99 26.12
CA SER A 42 42.71 1.90 24.98
C SER A 42 42.88 3.36 25.43
N SER A 43 43.52 4.17 24.58
CA SER A 43 43.86 5.57 24.91
C SER A 43 43.07 6.61 24.14
N PHE A 44 42.19 6.18 23.22
CA PHE A 44 41.33 7.05 22.43
C PHE A 44 39.92 6.44 22.34
N PRO A 45 38.85 7.26 22.41
CA PRO A 45 37.49 6.76 22.31
C PRO A 45 37.20 6.12 20.96
N PHE A 46 36.62 4.92 21.01
CA PHE A 46 36.04 4.25 19.85
C PHE A 46 34.80 3.47 20.27
N ASP A 47 33.98 3.10 19.30
CA ASP A 47 32.78 2.30 19.51
C ASP A 47 32.62 1.32 18.34
N ASN A 48 32.64 0.02 18.65
CA ASN A 48 32.46 -1.04 17.66
C ASN A 48 31.00 -1.51 17.54
N ASP A 49 30.09 -1.03 18.41
CA ASP A 49 28.69 -1.46 18.45
C ASP A 49 27.73 -0.40 17.87
N SER A 50 28.05 0.89 18.06
CA SER A 50 27.26 2.10 17.75
C SER A 50 26.33 2.60 18.85
N HIS A 51 26.00 1.76 19.83
CA HIS A 51 25.04 2.13 20.88
C HIS A 51 25.51 3.33 21.71
N GLY A 52 26.72 3.29 22.25
CA GLY A 52 27.25 4.39 23.07
C GLY A 52 27.53 5.68 22.29
N THR A 53 27.89 5.59 21.00
CA THR A 53 27.97 6.76 20.11
C THR A 53 26.62 7.43 19.92
N HIS A 54 25.55 6.64 19.81
CA HIS A 54 24.18 7.15 19.66
C HIS A 54 23.68 7.79 20.95
N THR A 55 23.95 7.18 22.11
CA THR A 55 23.59 7.76 23.41
C THR A 55 24.33 9.07 23.67
N MET A 56 25.63 9.16 23.38
CA MET A 56 26.40 10.39 23.54
C MET A 56 25.93 11.51 22.60
N GLY A 57 25.53 11.16 21.37
CA GLY A 57 24.93 12.09 20.42
C GLY A 57 23.66 12.75 20.94
N ILE A 58 22.78 11.99 21.61
CA ILE A 58 21.56 12.53 22.22
C ILE A 58 21.89 13.49 23.37
N MET A 59 23.00 13.26 24.08
CA MET A 59 23.43 14.16 25.15
C MET A 59 24.02 15.46 24.60
N THR A 60 24.93 15.40 23.62
CA THR A 60 25.82 16.53 23.28
C THR A 60 26.03 16.79 21.78
N GLY A 61 25.38 16.04 20.90
CA GLY A 61 25.60 16.14 19.46
C GLY A 61 25.17 17.49 18.88
N ILE A 62 26.02 18.12 18.08
CA ILE A 62 25.62 19.16 17.13
C ILE A 62 26.35 18.92 15.80
N ASP A 63 25.59 18.92 14.69
CA ASP A 63 26.16 18.84 13.35
C ASP A 63 26.86 20.17 13.03
N PRO A 64 28.19 20.20 12.84
CA PRO A 64 28.91 21.45 12.61
C PRO A 64 28.63 22.06 11.23
N THR A 65 28.00 21.33 10.30
CA THR A 65 27.71 21.79 8.94
C THR A 65 26.37 22.50 8.87
N THR A 66 25.36 21.94 9.54
CA THR A 66 23.98 22.46 9.52
C THR A 66 23.61 23.21 10.79
N ASN A 67 24.45 23.15 11.83
CA ASN A 67 24.17 23.64 13.18
C ASN A 67 22.95 22.94 13.83
N ASP A 68 22.58 21.75 13.33
CA ASP A 68 21.50 20.90 13.85
C ASP A 68 21.90 20.34 15.23
N THR A 69 21.15 20.72 16.26
CA THR A 69 21.35 20.27 17.65
C THR A 69 20.67 18.92 17.86
N VAL A 70 21.31 17.87 17.35
CA VAL A 70 20.85 16.48 17.51
C VAL A 70 20.85 16.04 18.99
N GLY A 71 21.67 16.67 19.82
CA GLY A 71 21.73 16.48 21.26
C GLY A 71 21.05 17.59 22.06
N VAL A 72 20.62 17.25 23.27
CA VAL A 72 19.90 18.15 24.18
C VAL A 72 20.81 19.24 24.77
N ALA A 73 22.08 18.92 25.05
CA ALA A 73 23.07 19.84 25.61
C ALA A 73 24.31 19.96 24.70
N PRO A 74 24.17 20.56 23.50
CA PRO A 74 25.23 20.60 22.49
C PRO A 74 26.45 21.43 22.91
N GLY A 75 26.34 22.24 23.97
CA GLY A 75 27.42 23.03 24.54
C GLY A 75 28.31 22.27 25.53
N ALA A 76 27.82 21.16 26.10
CA ALA A 76 28.52 20.38 27.13
C ALA A 76 29.73 19.63 26.60
N GLU A 77 30.73 19.44 27.45
CA GLU A 77 31.82 18.50 27.19
C GLU A 77 31.41 17.08 27.61
N TRP A 78 32.07 16.07 27.05
CA TRP A 78 31.83 14.69 27.43
C TRP A 78 33.10 13.91 27.79
N ILE A 79 32.92 13.00 28.73
CA ILE A 79 33.82 11.90 29.08
C ILE A 79 33.06 10.57 28.91
N ALA A 80 33.74 9.45 28.76
CA ALA A 80 33.05 8.17 28.55
C ALA A 80 33.79 6.99 29.18
N ALA A 81 33.03 6.01 29.65
CA ALA A 81 33.54 4.72 30.08
C ALA A 81 32.97 3.59 29.21
N ARG A 82 33.86 2.89 28.51
CA ARG A 82 33.51 1.70 27.72
C ARG A 82 33.54 0.49 28.66
N THR A 83 32.42 0.14 29.28
CA THR A 83 32.35 -1.03 30.19
C THR A 83 31.57 -2.20 29.58
N ILE A 84 30.88 -1.97 28.46
CA ILE A 84 30.18 -3.00 27.68
C ILE A 84 31.08 -3.46 26.54
N GLY A 85 31.45 -4.75 26.54
CA GLY A 85 32.36 -5.35 25.56
C GLY A 85 33.77 -5.70 26.05
N PRO A 86 34.41 -4.93 26.96
CA PRO A 86 35.70 -5.29 27.52
C PRO A 86 35.73 -6.61 28.28
N SER A 87 36.93 -7.16 28.42
CA SER A 87 37.17 -8.34 29.23
C SER A 87 37.07 -8.04 30.74
N GLY A 88 36.74 -9.06 31.55
CA GLY A 88 36.65 -8.93 33.01
C GLY A 88 35.22 -9.05 33.57
N ASN A 89 35.05 -8.72 34.85
CA ASN A 89 33.76 -8.81 35.52
C ASN A 89 32.97 -7.50 35.32
N PHE A 90 31.78 -7.61 34.72
CA PHE A 90 30.95 -6.48 34.33
C PHE A 90 30.60 -5.54 35.50
N GLN A 91 30.18 -6.10 36.64
CA GLN A 91 29.90 -5.34 37.86
C GLN A 91 31.13 -4.56 38.33
N SER A 92 32.31 -5.20 38.36
CA SER A 92 33.55 -4.55 38.77
C SER A 92 34.00 -3.44 37.82
N ASN A 93 33.82 -3.61 36.50
CA ASN A 93 34.14 -2.60 35.50
C ASN A 93 33.23 -1.38 35.65
N ASN A 94 31.93 -1.58 35.87
CA ASN A 94 30.98 -0.49 36.13
C ASN A 94 31.30 0.25 37.43
N VAL A 95 31.56 -0.46 38.53
CA VAL A 95 31.94 0.17 39.81
C VAL A 95 33.24 0.98 39.66
N ALA A 96 34.24 0.47 38.95
CA ALA A 96 35.47 1.20 38.68
C ALA A 96 35.22 2.46 37.83
N ALA A 97 34.33 2.41 36.85
CA ALA A 97 33.94 3.57 36.06
C ALA A 97 33.25 4.65 36.92
N TYR A 98 32.37 4.27 37.85
CA TYR A 98 31.78 5.23 38.79
C TYR A 98 32.81 5.84 39.76
N GLN A 99 33.77 5.05 40.23
CA GLN A 99 34.87 5.54 41.06
C GLN A 99 35.74 6.54 40.30
N TRP A 100 36.07 6.22 39.05
CA TRP A 100 36.80 7.12 38.16
C TRP A 100 36.02 8.40 37.88
N ALA A 101 34.70 8.33 37.66
CA ALA A 101 33.87 9.51 37.44
C ALA A 101 33.91 10.51 38.61
N MET A 102 34.07 10.03 39.85
CA MET A 102 34.18 10.89 41.04
C MET A 102 35.57 11.51 41.24
N ASP A 103 36.59 10.99 40.56
CA ASP A 103 37.97 11.49 40.64
C ASP A 103 38.76 11.20 39.33
N PRO A 104 38.40 11.84 38.20
CA PRO A 104 39.00 11.50 36.91
C PRO A 104 40.50 11.83 36.83
N ASP A 105 40.97 12.84 37.56
CA ASP A 105 42.37 13.25 37.59
C ASP A 105 43.21 12.62 38.72
N GLY A 106 42.56 11.92 39.66
CA GLY A 106 43.20 11.27 40.81
C GLY A 106 43.53 12.23 41.95
N ASN A 107 42.97 13.44 41.94
CA ASN A 107 43.08 14.44 42.98
C ASN A 107 41.70 14.72 43.60
N PRO A 108 41.40 14.20 44.81
CA PRO A 108 40.10 14.40 45.47
C PRO A 108 39.85 15.85 45.94
N GLY A 109 40.79 16.77 45.71
CA GLY A 109 40.63 18.21 45.95
C GLY A 109 40.03 18.98 44.77
N THR A 110 39.84 18.35 43.61
CA THR A 110 39.22 18.91 42.41
C THR A 110 37.84 18.29 42.20
N THR A 111 36.84 19.14 41.96
CA THR A 111 35.44 18.73 41.75
C THR A 111 34.87 19.19 40.41
N GLU A 112 35.57 20.10 39.72
CA GLU A 112 35.17 20.66 38.42
C GLU A 112 35.44 19.72 37.24
N ASP A 113 36.11 18.60 37.49
CA ASP A 113 36.40 17.54 36.53
C ASP A 113 35.43 16.35 36.64
N MET A 114 34.58 16.31 37.66
CA MET A 114 33.50 15.33 37.77
C MET A 114 32.39 15.60 36.74
N PRO A 115 31.77 14.57 36.14
CA PRO A 115 30.58 14.76 35.33
C PRO A 115 29.40 15.20 36.20
N VAL A 116 28.56 16.07 35.66
CA VAL A 116 27.33 16.51 36.33
C VAL A 116 26.26 15.41 36.33
N ALA A 117 26.31 14.54 35.32
CA ALA A 117 25.39 13.43 35.15
C ALA A 117 26.07 12.26 34.42
N ILE A 118 25.71 11.04 34.83
CA ILE A 118 26.14 9.78 34.24
C ILE A 118 24.90 9.08 33.67
N GLY A 119 24.90 8.87 32.34
CA GLY A 119 23.91 8.09 31.62
C GLY A 119 24.27 6.61 31.56
N CYS A 120 23.31 5.76 31.91
CA CYS A 120 23.46 4.31 31.96
C CYS A 120 22.37 3.62 31.15
N SER A 121 22.64 3.48 29.86
CA SER A 121 21.75 2.81 28.89
C SER A 121 21.98 1.31 28.82
N TRP A 122 22.04 0.65 29.98
CA TRP A 122 22.34 -0.79 30.09
C TRP A 122 21.60 -1.48 31.24
N ARG A 123 21.79 -2.80 31.32
CA ARG A 123 21.43 -3.63 32.48
C ARG A 123 22.59 -4.53 32.87
N ASP A 124 22.69 -4.88 34.14
CA ASP A 124 23.62 -5.91 34.61
C ASP A 124 22.85 -7.21 34.86
N PRO A 125 22.92 -8.19 33.94
CA PRO A 125 22.18 -9.44 34.07
C PRO A 125 22.81 -10.41 35.08
N TYR A 126 23.98 -10.09 35.64
CA TYR A 126 24.76 -11.00 36.50
C TYR A 126 24.60 -10.73 37.99
N VAL A 127 23.83 -9.71 38.36
CA VAL A 127 23.55 -9.34 39.75
C VAL A 127 22.11 -9.61 40.14
N SER A 128 21.88 -9.81 41.43
CA SER A 128 20.52 -9.90 41.96
C SER A 128 19.84 -8.54 41.97
N TYR A 129 18.51 -8.53 41.99
CA TYR A 129 17.76 -7.34 42.37
C TYR A 129 18.29 -6.78 43.69
N CYS A 130 18.44 -5.45 43.76
CA CYS A 130 18.85 -4.75 44.98
C CYS A 130 20.26 -5.11 45.44
N ASP A 131 21.13 -5.38 44.48
CA ASP A 131 22.54 -5.64 44.73
C ASP A 131 23.16 -4.53 45.60
N ALA A 132 23.74 -4.94 46.74
CA ALA A 132 24.26 -4.02 47.74
C ALA A 132 25.45 -3.21 47.24
N THR A 133 26.22 -3.74 46.28
CA THR A 133 27.38 -3.04 45.70
C THR A 133 26.93 -1.87 44.85
N TYR A 134 25.97 -2.08 43.94
CA TYR A 134 25.37 -1.00 43.17
C TYR A 134 24.63 -0.01 44.07
N GLN A 135 23.92 -0.48 45.10
CA GLN A 135 23.24 0.40 46.05
C GLN A 135 24.23 1.34 46.76
N MET A 136 25.35 0.82 47.28
CA MET A 136 26.40 1.64 47.89
C MET A 136 27.06 2.58 46.88
N THR A 137 27.27 2.12 45.65
CA THR A 137 27.87 2.92 44.58
C THR A 137 26.98 4.11 44.24
N PHE A 138 25.68 3.89 43.99
CA PHE A 138 24.76 4.96 43.62
C PHE A 138 24.58 5.98 44.75
N ASN A 139 24.49 5.52 46.00
CA ASN A 139 24.46 6.43 47.15
C ASN A 139 25.73 7.29 47.25
N SER A 140 26.91 6.72 46.94
CA SER A 140 28.17 7.45 47.01
C SER A 140 28.31 8.49 45.89
N VAL A 141 27.94 8.13 44.67
CA VAL A 141 27.96 9.02 43.50
C VAL A 141 26.95 10.15 43.64
N GLU A 142 25.73 9.85 44.10
CA GLU A 142 24.73 10.89 44.38
C GLU A 142 25.19 11.83 45.51
N ALA A 143 25.84 11.31 46.56
CA ALA A 143 26.40 12.12 47.65
C ALA A 143 27.58 13.00 47.19
N ALA A 144 28.32 12.60 46.15
CA ALA A 144 29.32 13.44 45.49
C ALA A 144 28.69 14.57 44.64
N GLY A 145 27.36 14.58 44.51
CA GLY A 145 26.61 15.59 43.75
C GLY A 145 26.37 15.23 42.29
N ILE A 146 26.75 14.03 41.86
CA ILE A 146 26.62 13.56 40.47
C ILE A 146 25.25 12.90 40.27
N ALA A 147 24.53 13.28 39.22
CA ALA A 147 23.27 12.61 38.87
C ALA A 147 23.52 11.27 38.18
N ILE A 148 22.77 10.24 38.57
CA ILE A 148 22.76 8.93 37.89
C ILE A 148 21.41 8.74 37.22
N VAL A 149 21.43 8.50 35.92
CA VAL A 149 20.24 8.31 35.08
C VAL A 149 20.35 6.97 34.36
N PHE A 150 19.26 6.21 34.34
CA PHE A 150 19.21 4.89 33.74
C PHE A 150 18.09 4.76 32.71
N SER A 151 18.35 4.02 31.64
CA SER A 151 17.28 3.52 30.76
C SER A 151 16.38 2.54 31.52
N ALA A 152 15.05 2.67 31.51
CA ALA A 152 14.17 1.74 32.25
C ALA A 152 14.31 0.26 31.82
N GLY A 153 14.68 0.00 30.57
CA GLY A 153 14.76 -1.33 29.97
C GLY A 153 13.74 -1.52 28.85
N ASN A 154 13.93 -2.58 28.05
CA ASN A 154 13.12 -2.84 26.86
C ASN A 154 12.35 -4.16 27.01
N GLY A 155 11.44 -4.25 27.99
CA GLY A 155 10.60 -5.43 28.25
C GLY A 155 9.20 -5.30 27.62
N TYR A 156 8.94 -6.03 26.52
CA TYR A 156 7.68 -6.03 25.74
C TYR A 156 6.41 -6.54 26.46
N ALA A 157 6.46 -6.85 27.77
CA ALA A 157 5.37 -7.52 28.49
C ALA A 157 4.69 -6.58 29.50
N PRO A 158 3.34 -6.60 29.60
CA PRO A 158 2.62 -5.89 30.66
C PRO A 158 2.93 -6.52 32.02
N GLY A 159 3.61 -5.78 32.89
CA GLY A 159 4.00 -6.21 34.23
C GLY A 159 5.38 -5.68 34.66
N PRO A 160 5.83 -5.97 35.90
CA PRO A 160 7.11 -5.50 36.41
C PRO A 160 8.28 -6.06 35.57
N SER A 161 8.87 -5.19 34.77
CA SER A 161 9.93 -5.49 33.82
C SER A 161 11.12 -4.54 33.95
N ILE A 162 11.11 -3.65 34.94
CA ILE A 162 12.29 -2.85 35.34
C ILE A 162 13.44 -3.79 35.72
N THR A 163 14.62 -3.59 35.09
CA THR A 163 15.75 -4.52 35.23
C THR A 163 16.78 -4.05 36.27
N THR A 164 17.75 -4.89 36.60
CA THR A 164 18.90 -4.52 37.45
C THR A 164 19.92 -3.66 36.70
N PRO A 165 20.64 -2.74 37.38
CA PRO A 165 20.52 -2.35 38.79
C PRO A 165 19.58 -1.15 39.07
N LYS A 166 19.05 -0.50 38.05
CA LYS A 166 18.13 0.66 38.10
C LYS A 166 16.81 0.45 38.85
N ASN A 167 16.51 -0.79 39.22
CA ASN A 167 15.41 -1.10 40.12
C ASN A 167 15.68 -0.64 41.57
N ILE A 168 16.91 -0.23 41.91
CA ILE A 168 17.26 0.35 43.21
C ILE A 168 16.48 1.66 43.45
N ASN A 169 16.05 1.87 44.69
CA ASN A 169 15.15 2.96 45.08
C ASN A 169 15.43 3.45 46.51
N THR A 170 16.70 3.75 46.83
CA THR A 170 17.10 4.26 48.16
C THR A 170 16.56 5.65 48.45
N THR A 171 16.37 6.46 47.41
CA THR A 171 15.66 7.75 47.41
C THR A 171 14.73 7.79 46.19
N LEU A 172 13.83 8.78 46.12
CA LEU A 172 12.89 8.93 44.99
C LEU A 172 13.56 9.02 43.63
N VAL A 173 14.80 9.54 43.58
CA VAL A 173 15.49 9.82 42.34
C VAL A 173 16.88 9.20 42.27
N ASN A 174 17.27 8.33 43.21
CA ASN A 174 18.65 7.83 43.35
C ASN A 174 19.19 7.24 42.04
N SER A 175 18.49 6.25 41.48
CA SER A 175 18.73 5.73 40.13
C SER A 175 17.54 6.07 39.23
N PHE A 176 17.54 7.31 38.75
CA PHE A 176 16.45 7.88 37.96
C PHE A 176 16.27 7.11 36.65
N ALA A 177 15.30 6.21 36.63
CA ALA A 177 14.99 5.38 35.49
C ALA A 177 14.04 6.14 34.54
N THR A 178 14.34 6.08 33.24
CA THR A 178 13.59 6.82 32.21
C THR A 178 12.87 5.86 31.28
N GLY A 179 11.55 6.00 31.17
CA GLY A 179 10.71 5.34 30.19
C GLY A 179 10.80 5.96 28.80
N ALA A 180 10.46 5.21 27.76
CA ALA A 180 10.53 5.65 26.37
C ALA A 180 9.15 6.01 25.82
N LEU A 181 9.03 7.22 25.28
CA LEU A 181 7.86 7.70 24.56
C LEU A 181 8.13 7.76 23.06
N ASP A 182 7.08 7.60 22.26
CA ASP A 182 7.11 7.98 20.85
C ASP A 182 6.98 9.50 20.74
N GLY A 183 8.12 10.16 20.49
CA GLY A 183 8.19 11.61 20.32
C GLY A 183 7.68 12.11 18.97
N ASN A 184 7.48 11.23 17.98
CA ASN A 184 6.93 11.58 16.67
C ASN A 184 5.40 11.65 16.69
N ASN A 185 4.78 11.24 17.79
CA ASN A 185 3.34 11.28 17.97
C ASN A 185 2.96 12.41 18.95
N PRO A 186 2.05 13.33 18.57
CA PRO A 186 1.67 14.46 19.42
C PRO A 186 1.02 14.04 20.75
N ASN A 187 0.50 12.82 20.85
CA ASN A 187 -0.08 12.29 22.09
C ASN A 187 0.95 11.63 23.01
N LEU A 188 2.21 11.52 22.59
CA LEU A 188 3.33 10.98 23.36
C LEU A 188 3.03 9.62 24.03
N PRO A 189 2.59 8.60 23.27
CA PRO A 189 2.30 7.28 23.84
C PRO A 189 3.57 6.60 24.35
N ILE A 190 3.45 5.86 25.46
CA ILE A 190 4.52 4.99 25.95
C ILE A 190 4.84 3.92 24.89
N ALA A 191 6.13 3.76 24.59
CA ALA A 191 6.57 2.75 23.64
C ALA A 191 6.29 1.35 24.20
N ASN A 192 5.80 0.44 23.36
CA ASN A 192 5.39 -0.92 23.77
C ASN A 192 6.54 -1.73 24.41
N PHE A 193 7.79 -1.42 24.07
CA PHE A 193 8.95 -2.06 24.66
C PHE A 193 9.36 -1.46 26.00
N SER A 194 8.88 -0.28 26.39
CA SER A 194 9.35 0.42 27.60
C SER A 194 9.07 -0.42 28.85
N SER A 195 10.11 -0.73 29.61
CA SER A 195 10.00 -1.48 30.87
C SER A 195 9.22 -0.69 31.92
N ARG A 196 8.45 -1.43 32.72
CA ARG A 196 7.49 -0.92 33.70
C ARG A 196 7.84 -1.38 35.11
N GLY A 197 7.43 -0.59 36.10
CA GLY A 197 7.50 -0.95 37.51
C GLY A 197 6.44 -1.98 37.91
N PRO A 198 6.26 -2.25 39.22
CA PRO A 198 6.99 -1.64 40.34
C PRO A 198 8.43 -2.14 40.51
N SER A 199 9.23 -1.40 41.27
CA SER A 199 10.53 -1.84 41.76
C SER A 199 10.41 -3.11 42.62
N GLN A 200 11.30 -4.07 42.38
CA GLN A 200 11.42 -5.30 43.16
C GLN A 200 12.24 -5.13 44.46
N CYS A 201 12.68 -3.91 44.80
CA CYS A 201 13.48 -3.64 46.01
C CYS A 201 12.70 -3.32 47.28
N GLY A 202 11.37 -3.40 47.22
CA GLY A 202 10.50 -3.00 48.33
C GLY A 202 10.42 -1.49 48.46
N GLY A 203 9.81 -1.00 49.55
CA GLY A 203 9.43 0.41 49.71
C GLY A 203 7.92 0.59 49.80
N THR A 204 7.47 1.84 49.85
CA THR A 204 6.05 2.21 49.90
C THR A 204 5.82 3.50 49.13
N GLY A 205 4.64 3.66 48.52
CA GLY A 205 4.30 4.84 47.74
C GLY A 205 5.21 4.99 46.50
N SER A 206 5.57 6.23 46.18
CA SER A 206 6.41 6.62 45.03
C SER A 206 7.74 5.88 44.94
N LEU A 207 8.32 5.42 46.06
CA LEU A 207 9.55 4.62 46.02
C LEU A 207 9.36 3.28 45.29
N LEU A 208 8.15 2.72 45.24
CA LEU A 208 7.88 1.50 44.47
C LEU A 208 7.71 1.75 42.98
N ILE A 209 7.51 3.00 42.57
CA ILE A 209 7.15 3.34 41.20
C ILE A 209 8.42 3.50 40.37
N LYS A 210 8.40 2.88 39.19
CA LYS A 210 9.42 3.00 38.14
C LYS A 210 8.70 2.93 36.78
N PRO A 211 9.19 3.62 35.73
CA PRO A 211 10.25 4.62 35.76
C PRO A 211 9.88 5.85 36.62
N GLU A 212 10.85 6.70 36.93
CA GLU A 212 10.58 7.98 37.63
C GLU A 212 9.88 8.98 36.71
N ALA A 213 10.28 9.03 35.44
CA ALA A 213 9.69 9.87 34.41
C ALA A 213 10.01 9.27 33.02
N CYS A 214 9.50 9.90 31.98
CA CYS A 214 9.70 9.49 30.60
C CYS A 214 10.35 10.58 29.74
N ALA A 215 10.93 10.16 28.62
CA ALA A 215 11.49 11.04 27.59
C ALA A 215 11.37 10.37 26.20
N PRO A 216 11.55 11.12 25.10
CA PRO A 216 11.55 10.53 23.76
C PRO A 216 12.57 9.39 23.61
N GLY A 217 12.10 8.25 23.13
CA GLY A 217 12.91 7.03 23.03
C GLY A 217 12.53 6.08 21.90
N ASP A 218 11.52 6.40 21.08
CA ASP A 218 11.18 5.65 19.86
C ASP A 218 11.61 6.44 18.62
N ASP A 219 12.26 5.78 17.67
CA ASP A 219 12.78 6.36 16.42
C ASP A 219 13.55 7.67 16.62
N VAL A 220 14.46 7.69 17.59
CA VAL A 220 15.28 8.86 17.90
C VAL A 220 16.48 8.94 16.97
N ARG A 221 16.61 10.06 16.26
CA ARG A 221 17.77 10.37 15.42
C ARG A 221 18.96 10.79 16.28
N SER A 222 20.11 10.14 16.09
CA SER A 222 21.38 10.53 16.72
C SER A 222 22.59 10.04 15.93
N SER A 223 23.80 10.39 16.38
CA SER A 223 25.08 10.00 15.78
C SER A 223 25.31 8.48 15.83
N ILE A 224 25.92 7.93 14.79
CA ILE A 224 26.41 6.55 14.73
C ILE A 224 27.85 6.55 14.20
N PRO A 225 28.68 5.53 14.51
CA PRO A 225 30.09 5.51 14.12
C PRO A 225 30.31 5.73 12.62
N GLY A 226 31.42 6.36 12.27
CA GLY A 226 31.78 6.68 10.89
C GLY A 226 31.29 8.05 10.41
N GLY A 227 30.78 8.89 11.32
CA GLY A 227 30.36 10.26 11.04
C GLY A 227 28.95 10.40 10.45
N SER A 228 28.10 9.39 10.62
CA SER A 228 26.74 9.35 10.08
C SER A 228 25.68 9.51 11.19
N TYR A 229 24.43 9.71 10.80
CA TYR A 229 23.28 9.74 11.72
C TYR A 229 22.34 8.57 11.44
N GLY A 230 21.65 8.09 12.47
CA GLY A 230 20.69 7.00 12.35
C GLY A 230 19.59 7.05 13.41
N LEU A 231 18.48 6.38 13.12
CA LEU A 231 17.36 6.20 14.05
C LEU A 231 17.59 4.96 14.91
N LYS A 232 17.33 5.05 16.21
CA LYS A 232 17.25 3.90 17.12
C LYS A 232 16.09 4.07 18.10
N SER A 233 15.49 2.94 18.47
CA SER A 233 14.43 2.86 19.48
C SER A 233 14.91 2.10 20.71
N GLY A 234 14.56 2.63 21.88
CA GLY A 234 14.84 2.04 23.18
C GLY A 234 14.77 3.07 24.31
N THR A 235 14.54 2.59 25.54
CA THR A 235 14.76 3.42 26.74
C THR A 235 16.22 3.88 26.87
N SER A 236 17.13 3.23 26.14
CA SER A 236 18.51 3.67 25.91
C SER A 236 18.63 5.03 25.24
N MET A 237 17.63 5.49 24.50
CA MET A 237 17.58 6.81 23.85
C MET A 237 16.87 7.84 24.74
N ALA A 238 15.93 7.40 25.59
CA ALA A 238 15.27 8.26 26.58
C ALA A 238 16.21 8.67 27.74
N CYS A 239 17.03 7.74 28.23
CA CYS A 239 18.02 8.02 29.28
C CYS A 239 18.97 9.19 28.95
N PRO A 240 19.66 9.24 27.79
CA PRO A 240 20.56 10.33 27.46
C PRO A 240 19.85 11.67 27.24
N HIS A 241 18.57 11.70 26.87
CA HIS A 241 17.79 12.94 26.84
C HIS A 241 17.77 13.61 28.23
N VAL A 242 17.50 12.83 29.27
CA VAL A 242 17.46 13.32 30.66
C VAL A 242 18.85 13.75 31.13
N VAL A 243 19.91 13.07 30.73
CA VAL A 243 21.30 13.47 31.04
C VAL A 243 21.63 14.83 30.44
N GLY A 244 21.26 15.07 29.18
CA GLY A 244 21.40 16.38 28.56
C GLY A 244 20.55 17.46 29.26
N ALA A 245 19.31 17.15 29.63
CA ALA A 245 18.47 18.06 30.41
C ALA A 245 19.12 18.47 31.75
N ILE A 246 19.74 17.53 32.45
CA ILE A 246 20.48 17.83 33.69
C ILE A 246 21.68 18.74 33.42
N ALA A 247 22.38 18.58 32.30
CA ALA A 247 23.48 19.47 31.93
C ALA A 247 23.01 20.90 31.65
N LEU A 248 21.87 21.08 30.99
CA LEU A 248 21.23 22.39 30.81
C LEU A 248 20.88 23.02 32.17
N LEU A 249 20.22 22.26 33.05
CA LEU A 249 19.81 22.75 34.37
C LEU A 249 21.00 23.04 35.29
N LYS A 250 22.09 22.27 35.20
CA LYS A 250 23.31 22.50 35.97
C LYS A 250 24.16 23.65 35.45
N GLU A 251 24.01 24.03 34.17
CA GLU A 251 24.52 25.30 33.64
C GLU A 251 23.77 26.48 34.28
N ALA A 252 22.44 26.42 34.28
CA ALA A 252 21.60 27.46 34.87
C ALA A 252 21.74 27.55 36.40
N HIS A 253 21.90 26.40 37.07
CA HIS A 253 21.89 26.26 38.52
C HIS A 253 23.17 25.56 39.02
N PRO A 254 24.34 26.21 38.93
CA PRO A 254 25.65 25.57 39.10
C PRO A 254 25.90 25.03 40.51
N THR A 255 25.24 25.57 41.54
CA THR A 255 25.41 25.15 42.93
C THR A 255 24.54 23.96 43.33
N LEU A 256 23.50 23.62 42.55
CA LEU A 256 22.57 22.55 42.89
C LEU A 256 23.17 21.17 42.62
N THR A 257 22.96 20.24 43.54
CA THR A 257 23.37 18.85 43.39
C THR A 257 22.55 18.14 42.31
N GLY A 258 23.11 17.05 41.75
CA GLY A 258 22.36 16.19 40.83
C GLY A 258 21.06 15.63 41.44
N HIS A 259 21.01 15.47 42.77
CA HIS A 259 19.79 15.08 43.46
C HIS A 259 18.68 16.14 43.33
N GLU A 260 18.99 17.41 43.61
CA GLU A 260 18.03 18.52 43.54
C GLU A 260 17.50 18.72 42.12
N ILE A 261 18.39 18.63 41.12
CA ILE A 261 17.98 18.75 39.71
C ILE A 261 17.08 17.58 39.27
N LYS A 262 17.45 16.34 39.63
CA LYS A 262 16.59 15.17 39.35
C LYS A 262 15.24 15.28 40.04
N MET A 263 15.20 15.79 41.27
CA MET A 263 13.95 16.00 42.00
C MET A 263 13.05 17.04 41.31
N ALA A 264 13.62 18.13 40.80
CA ALA A 264 12.87 19.10 40.02
C ALA A 264 12.27 18.46 38.76
N LEU A 265 13.09 17.77 37.96
CA LEU A 265 12.63 17.05 36.77
C LEU A 265 11.52 16.03 37.06
N TYR A 266 11.58 15.34 38.21
CA TYR A 266 10.55 14.43 38.67
C TYR A 266 9.25 15.15 39.04
N LEU A 267 9.32 16.23 39.83
CA LEU A 267 8.14 16.95 40.33
C LEU A 267 7.44 17.80 39.28
N THR A 268 8.17 18.24 38.24
CA THR A 268 7.64 19.09 37.18
C THR A 268 7.33 18.35 35.89
N ALA A 269 7.50 17.02 35.86
CA ALA A 269 7.10 16.21 34.73
C ALA A 269 5.60 16.38 34.45
N LYS A 270 5.25 16.28 33.17
CA LYS A 270 3.90 16.52 32.66
C LYS A 270 3.23 15.22 32.28
N GLU A 271 1.97 15.09 32.66
CA GLU A 271 1.07 14.06 32.17
C GLU A 271 1.04 14.06 30.64
N THR A 272 1.07 12.87 30.04
CA THR A 272 0.95 12.73 28.58
C THR A 272 -0.51 12.56 28.18
N PRO A 273 -0.94 13.03 27.00
CA PRO A 273 -2.31 12.82 26.53
C PRO A 273 -2.72 11.34 26.41
N SER A 274 -1.74 10.45 26.23
CA SER A 274 -1.95 9.00 26.13
C SER A 274 -1.98 8.29 27.49
N ASP A 275 -1.68 9.00 28.58
CA ASP A 275 -1.80 8.45 29.92
C ASP A 275 -3.28 8.44 30.34
N VAL A 276 -3.82 7.24 30.53
CA VAL A 276 -5.21 7.01 30.93
C VAL A 276 -5.38 6.91 32.44
N THR A 277 -4.28 6.91 33.21
CA THR A 277 -4.27 6.84 34.67
C THR A 277 -3.60 8.08 35.25
N PRO A 278 -4.36 9.16 35.52
CA PRO A 278 -3.76 10.40 36.02
C PRO A 278 -2.96 10.20 37.31
N GLY A 279 -1.78 10.80 37.37
CA GLY A 279 -0.86 10.76 38.50
C GLY A 279 0.24 9.70 38.36
N GLU A 280 1.11 9.67 39.36
CA GLU A 280 2.29 8.81 39.34
C GLU A 280 1.96 7.31 39.18
N ASP A 281 2.51 6.66 38.14
CA ASP A 281 2.23 5.25 37.83
C ASP A 281 3.45 4.45 37.32
N ASN A 282 3.28 3.13 37.15
CA ASN A 282 4.37 2.23 36.74
C ASN A 282 4.67 2.18 35.24
N ASP A 283 3.95 2.96 34.44
CA ASP A 283 4.10 3.02 33.00
C ASP A 283 4.85 4.31 32.60
N TYR A 284 4.30 5.46 33.01
CA TYR A 284 4.79 6.80 32.68
C TYR A 284 5.60 7.44 33.82
N GLY A 285 5.56 6.90 35.04
CA GLY A 285 6.16 7.55 36.20
C GLY A 285 5.40 8.84 36.52
N MET A 286 6.10 9.96 36.66
CA MET A 286 5.49 11.30 36.76
C MET A 286 5.13 11.92 35.39
N GLY A 287 5.28 11.17 34.29
CA GLY A 287 5.03 11.66 32.92
C GLY A 287 6.31 12.08 32.19
N ILE A 288 6.16 12.87 31.12
CA ILE A 288 7.31 13.36 30.32
C ILE A 288 8.05 14.47 31.06
N ILE A 289 9.38 14.43 31.06
CA ILE A 289 10.19 15.51 31.65
C ILE A 289 9.93 16.86 30.98
N ASP A 290 9.87 17.92 31.78
CA ASP A 290 9.78 19.31 31.30
C ASP A 290 10.94 20.11 31.88
N VAL A 291 11.95 20.37 31.04
CA VAL A 291 13.17 21.05 31.43
C VAL A 291 12.91 22.51 31.80
N TYR A 292 11.98 23.17 31.11
CA TYR A 292 11.63 24.56 31.39
C TYR A 292 10.92 24.66 32.74
N ALA A 293 9.91 23.83 32.98
CA ALA A 293 9.22 23.79 34.27
C ALA A 293 10.17 23.42 35.43
N ALA A 294 11.11 22.50 35.19
CA ALA A 294 12.14 22.17 36.18
C ALA A 294 13.04 23.37 36.46
N HIS A 295 13.50 24.09 35.43
CA HIS A 295 14.29 25.31 35.58
C HIS A 295 13.56 26.35 36.43
N MET A 296 12.27 26.58 36.14
CA MET A 296 11.40 27.48 36.90
C MET A 296 11.28 27.09 38.37
N SER A 297 11.13 25.80 38.67
CA SER A 297 11.01 25.30 40.05
C SER A 297 12.30 25.45 40.87
N LEU A 298 13.44 25.58 40.19
CA LEU A 298 14.77 25.67 40.78
C LEU A 298 15.28 27.12 40.90
N ALA A 299 14.53 28.11 40.44
CA ALA A 299 14.90 29.53 40.54
C ALA A 299 15.10 29.94 42.01
N ASP A 300 16.07 30.83 42.28
CA ASP A 300 16.31 31.33 43.63
C ASP A 300 15.02 32.02 44.12
N PRO A 301 14.48 31.67 45.29
CA PRO A 301 13.32 32.35 45.85
C PRO A 301 13.49 33.87 45.93
N ASP A 302 14.73 34.38 46.06
CA ASP A 302 15.07 35.79 46.11
C ASP A 302 15.43 36.41 44.73
N ASP A 303 15.28 35.67 43.63
CA ASP A 303 15.37 36.22 42.28
C ASP A 303 14.07 36.94 41.89
N PRO A 304 14.15 38.05 41.14
CA PRO A 304 12.98 38.67 40.52
C PRO A 304 12.22 37.68 39.63
N ASN A 305 10.89 37.78 39.58
CA ASN A 305 10.17 37.20 38.44
C ASN A 305 10.59 37.88 37.14
N ALA A 306 10.50 37.18 36.01
CA ALA A 306 10.82 37.77 34.71
C ALA A 306 9.79 38.83 34.28
N PRO A 307 10.17 39.75 33.38
CA PRO A 307 9.22 40.58 32.67
C PRO A 307 8.16 39.73 31.96
N GLU A 308 6.91 40.10 32.09
CA GLU A 308 5.77 39.39 31.49
C GLU A 308 5.32 40.10 30.20
N ASN A 309 4.47 39.44 29.40
CA ASN A 309 3.86 40.02 28.19
C ASN A 309 4.89 40.68 27.25
N ILE A 310 6.08 40.10 27.15
CA ILE A 310 7.11 40.59 26.25
C ILE A 310 6.60 40.51 24.80
N SER A 311 6.76 41.60 24.08
CA SER A 311 6.44 41.71 22.66
C SER A 311 7.48 42.58 21.98
N ALA A 312 7.74 42.28 20.72
CA ALA A 312 8.56 43.08 19.84
C ALA A 312 7.70 43.47 18.64
N TYR A 313 7.92 44.69 18.12
CA TYR A 313 7.20 45.18 16.97
C TYR A 313 8.08 46.13 16.15
N SER A 314 8.14 45.85 14.86
CA SER A 314 8.64 46.73 13.82
C SER A 314 7.76 46.53 12.60
N ASP A 315 7.53 47.59 11.85
CA ASP A 315 6.83 47.57 10.57
C ASP A 315 7.69 48.23 9.47
N TYR A 316 7.17 48.25 8.25
CA TYR A 316 7.78 48.92 7.10
C TYR A 316 7.95 50.44 7.27
N THR A 317 7.22 51.07 8.19
CA THR A 317 7.37 52.51 8.50
C THR A 317 8.54 52.76 9.43
N THR A 318 9.01 51.73 10.14
CA THR A 318 10.17 51.76 11.03
C THR A 318 11.23 50.70 10.68
N PRO A 319 11.76 50.65 9.43
CA PRO A 319 12.56 49.54 8.92
C PRO A 319 13.92 49.33 9.61
N ASN A 320 14.35 50.28 10.44
CA ASN A 320 15.64 50.23 11.13
C ASN A 320 15.49 50.28 12.66
N SER A 321 14.32 49.92 13.20
CA SER A 321 14.09 49.89 14.65
C SER A 321 13.03 48.89 15.09
N ILE A 322 13.23 48.25 16.23
CA ILE A 322 12.26 47.36 16.87
C ILE A 322 11.84 47.97 18.22
N THR A 323 10.54 48.08 18.44
CA THR A 323 9.94 48.48 19.71
C THR A 323 9.65 47.25 20.54
N LEU A 324 10.30 47.14 21.69
CA LEU A 324 10.02 46.13 22.72
C LEU A 324 9.02 46.70 23.73
N ASN A 325 8.03 45.91 24.11
CA ASN A 325 7.12 46.19 25.23
C ASN A 325 7.07 44.99 26.15
N TRP A 326 6.89 45.23 27.44
CA TRP A 326 6.73 44.18 28.45
C TRP A 326 5.89 44.69 29.62
N THR A 327 5.66 43.85 30.61
CA THR A 327 5.10 44.21 31.92
C THR A 327 6.14 43.94 32.98
N ASP A 328 6.38 44.94 33.81
CA ASP A 328 7.37 44.85 34.87
C ASP A 328 6.96 43.81 35.93
N PRO A 329 7.90 42.99 36.42
CA PRO A 329 7.62 42.07 37.51
C PRO A 329 7.36 42.82 38.81
N THR A 330 6.40 42.32 39.60
CA THR A 330 5.99 42.96 40.86
C THR A 330 6.47 42.21 42.10
N THR A 331 6.97 40.98 41.93
CA THR A 331 7.43 40.12 43.03
C THR A 331 8.69 39.36 42.66
N TYR A 332 9.41 38.91 43.68
CA TYR A 332 10.36 37.81 43.57
C TYR A 332 9.63 36.47 43.37
N VAL A 333 10.37 35.41 43.06
CA VAL A 333 9.84 34.04 42.91
C VAL A 333 9.15 33.57 44.20
N ASN A 334 9.63 33.97 45.39
CA ASN A 334 8.99 33.66 46.68
C ASN A 334 7.70 34.47 46.98
N GLY A 335 7.27 35.32 46.05
CA GLY A 335 6.07 36.16 46.18
C GLY A 335 6.25 37.43 47.03
N ASN A 336 7.46 37.71 47.54
CA ASN A 336 7.74 38.98 48.20
C ASN A 336 7.73 40.13 47.18
N PRO A 337 7.32 41.35 47.56
CA PRO A 337 7.30 42.49 46.64
C PRO A 337 8.68 42.87 46.13
N LEU A 338 8.82 43.00 44.81
CA LEU A 338 10.00 43.54 44.14
C LEU A 338 9.83 45.06 43.99
N THR A 339 10.79 45.85 44.47
CA THR A 339 10.62 47.32 44.57
C THR A 339 11.75 48.15 43.98
N ASN A 340 12.92 47.57 43.69
CA ASN A 340 14.08 48.31 43.20
C ASN A 340 14.89 47.46 42.21
N PHE A 341 14.42 47.38 40.97
CA PHE A 341 15.02 46.58 39.91
C PHE A 341 15.20 47.40 38.63
N GLN A 342 15.84 46.81 37.62
CA GLN A 342 15.95 47.33 36.26
C GLN A 342 15.80 46.17 35.26
N ILE A 343 15.40 46.46 34.03
CA ILE A 343 15.37 45.46 32.95
C ILE A 343 16.66 45.54 32.13
N LYS A 344 17.44 44.46 32.11
CA LYS A 344 18.60 44.33 31.23
C LYS A 344 18.13 43.78 29.88
N VAL A 345 18.38 44.52 28.80
CA VAL A 345 18.02 44.14 27.43
C VAL A 345 19.27 43.67 26.70
N TYR A 346 19.22 42.47 26.11
CA TYR A 346 20.24 41.90 25.24
C TYR A 346 19.65 41.72 23.84
N ARG A 347 20.49 41.90 22.82
CA ARG A 347 20.19 41.62 21.41
C ARG A 347 21.24 40.66 20.88
N ASP A 348 20.83 39.51 20.34
CA ASP A 348 21.70 38.44 19.84
C ASP A 348 22.77 38.05 20.87
N SER A 349 22.34 37.89 22.14
CA SER A 349 23.21 37.64 23.31
C SER A 349 24.19 38.76 23.69
N ILE A 350 24.16 39.91 23.00
CA ILE A 350 24.99 41.08 23.31
C ILE A 350 24.19 42.07 24.16
N PHE A 351 24.76 42.51 25.28
CA PHE A 351 24.13 43.51 26.14
C PHE A 351 23.91 44.84 25.38
N VAL A 352 22.68 45.34 25.41
CA VAL A 352 22.28 46.59 24.75
C VAL A 352 22.13 47.72 25.77
N THR A 353 21.26 47.55 26.77
CA THR A 353 20.95 48.63 27.74
C THR A 353 20.34 48.11 29.04
N ASN A 354 20.27 49.00 30.04
CA ASN A 354 19.42 48.85 31.22
C ASN A 354 18.24 49.83 31.13
N VAL A 355 17.03 49.34 31.39
CA VAL A 355 15.79 50.12 31.44
C VAL A 355 15.33 50.19 32.90
N ALA A 356 15.06 51.40 33.40
CA ALA A 356 14.66 51.59 34.79
C ALA A 356 13.28 50.99 35.07
N SER A 357 13.05 50.49 36.29
CA SER A 357 11.71 50.04 36.71
C SER A 357 10.65 51.14 36.54
N GLY A 358 9.46 50.74 36.13
CA GLY A 358 8.34 51.58 35.74
C GLY A 358 8.38 52.08 34.29
N VAL A 359 9.42 51.71 33.52
CA VAL A 359 9.50 51.95 32.07
C VAL A 359 9.37 50.61 31.35
N GLU A 360 8.23 50.39 30.71
CA GLU A 360 7.81 49.09 30.14
C GLU A 360 7.97 49.02 28.61
N THR A 361 8.81 49.89 28.05
CA THR A 361 9.06 49.96 26.61
C THR A 361 10.50 50.38 26.31
N TYR A 362 11.08 49.81 25.24
CA TYR A 362 12.40 50.16 24.73
C TYR A 362 12.41 50.10 23.20
N ILE A 363 12.88 51.16 22.54
CA ILE A 363 13.03 51.20 21.09
C ILE A 363 14.51 50.99 20.77
N ASP A 364 14.81 49.85 20.16
CA ASP A 364 16.14 49.57 19.62
C ASP A 364 16.25 50.13 18.20
N ILE A 365 17.35 50.82 17.90
CA ILE A 365 17.52 51.59 16.66
C ILE A 365 18.81 51.21 15.93
N ALA A 366 18.93 51.65 14.67
CA ALA A 366 20.07 51.37 13.79
C ALA A 366 20.22 49.87 13.45
N LEU A 367 19.07 49.20 13.30
CA LEU A 367 18.96 47.83 12.84
C LEU A 367 19.00 47.77 11.30
N ASN A 368 19.40 46.62 10.75
CA ASN A 368 19.33 46.36 9.33
C ASN A 368 17.92 45.89 8.97
N ASP A 369 17.34 46.53 7.96
CA ASP A 369 16.04 46.14 7.40
C ASP A 369 16.07 44.71 6.86
N GLY A 370 15.01 43.94 7.11
CA GLY A 370 14.86 42.52 6.81
C GLY A 370 15.71 41.56 7.67
N GLN A 371 16.43 42.04 8.70
CA GLN A 371 17.23 41.17 9.57
C GLN A 371 16.44 40.75 10.82
N LEU A 372 16.40 39.44 11.10
CA LEU A 372 15.88 38.89 12.36
C LEU A 372 16.83 39.22 13.51
N TYR A 373 16.27 39.74 14.61
CA TYR A 373 16.97 39.98 15.85
C TYR A 373 16.31 39.22 17.00
N GLU A 374 17.12 38.64 17.87
CA GLU A 374 16.66 37.97 19.09
C GLU A 374 16.91 38.86 20.30
N TYR A 375 15.88 39.09 21.09
CA TYR A 375 15.95 39.89 22.31
C TYR A 375 15.74 39.03 23.55
N THR A 376 16.61 39.24 24.53
CA THR A 376 16.53 38.59 25.85
C THR A 376 16.48 39.66 26.93
N LEU A 377 15.43 39.64 27.75
CA LEU A 377 15.20 40.58 28.85
C LEU A 377 15.34 39.88 30.20
N TYR A 378 16.01 40.53 31.14
CA TYR A 378 16.13 40.08 32.52
C TYR A 378 15.69 41.18 33.47
N ALA A 379 14.86 40.86 34.46
CA ALA A 379 14.71 41.73 35.62
C ALA A 379 15.89 41.53 36.56
N ALA A 380 16.61 42.61 36.84
CA ALA A 380 17.78 42.62 37.72
C ALA A 380 17.47 43.40 38.99
N ASP A 381 17.45 42.75 40.14
CA ASP A 381 17.29 43.42 41.43
C ASP A 381 18.55 44.24 41.74
N ILE A 382 18.40 45.55 41.95
CA ILE A 382 19.54 46.48 42.08
C ILE A 382 20.37 46.24 43.37
N PRO A 383 19.76 45.91 44.53
CA PRO A 383 20.49 45.62 45.77
C PRO A 383 21.45 44.44 45.74
N ASN A 384 21.13 43.35 45.03
CA ASN A 384 21.94 42.11 45.03
C ASN A 384 22.40 41.66 43.63
N ASP A 385 21.96 42.34 42.56
CA ASP A 385 22.20 42.01 41.14
C ASP A 385 21.69 40.62 40.74
N SER A 386 20.75 40.05 41.50
CA SER A 386 20.02 38.83 41.14
C SER A 386 19.22 39.07 39.87
N LEU A 387 19.31 38.12 38.94
CA LEU A 387 18.60 38.17 37.66
C LEU A 387 17.41 37.21 37.72
N SER A 388 16.29 37.63 37.15
CA SER A 388 15.23 36.71 36.78
C SER A 388 15.75 35.67 35.79
N ILE A 389 14.94 34.65 35.52
CA ILE A 389 15.01 33.93 34.25
C ILE A 389 14.90 34.90 33.05
N PRO A 390 15.37 34.52 31.85
CA PRO A 390 15.18 35.34 30.65
C PRO A 390 13.72 35.38 30.20
N ALA A 391 13.27 36.54 29.74
CA ALA A 391 12.09 36.70 28.88
C ALA A 391 12.57 36.98 27.46
N GLU A 392 12.17 36.15 26.49
CA GLU A 392 12.69 36.19 25.13
C GLU A 392 11.62 36.57 24.12
N VAL A 393 12.01 37.33 23.11
CA VAL A 393 11.19 37.65 21.93
C VAL A 393 12.13 37.87 20.75
N SER A 394 11.73 37.47 19.56
CA SER A 394 12.45 37.81 18.32
C SER A 394 11.53 38.58 17.39
N TRP A 395 12.12 39.44 16.55
CA TRP A 395 11.40 40.16 15.51
C TRP A 395 12.34 40.57 14.38
N THR A 396 11.83 40.57 13.15
CA THR A 396 12.56 41.08 11.98
C THR A 396 12.47 42.60 11.96
N ALA A 397 13.59 43.30 11.87
CA ALA A 397 13.56 44.74 11.69
C ALA A 397 13.00 45.07 10.29
N GLY A 398 11.95 45.88 10.22
CA GLY A 398 11.17 46.08 9.00
C GLY A 398 10.19 44.94 8.68
N GLY A 399 9.19 45.25 7.84
CA GLY A 399 8.07 44.37 7.47
C GLY A 399 8.33 43.49 6.25
N ALA A 400 9.59 43.09 6.01
CA ALA A 400 10.04 42.52 4.74
C ALA A 400 9.75 41.02 4.54
N GLY A 401 8.55 40.58 4.91
CA GLY A 401 8.09 39.25 4.56
C GLY A 401 7.39 39.28 3.20
N GLN A 402 7.73 38.37 2.28
CA GLN A 402 6.94 38.19 1.06
C GLN A 402 5.48 37.89 1.45
N PRO A 403 4.46 38.47 0.81
CA PRO A 403 3.07 38.20 1.19
C PRO A 403 2.74 36.70 1.02
N MET A 404 1.92 36.13 1.91
CA MET A 404 1.34 34.81 1.64
C MET A 404 0.42 34.86 0.41
N PRO A 405 0.24 33.75 -0.33
CA PRO A 405 -0.72 33.70 -1.43
C PRO A 405 -2.14 34.05 -0.98
N PRO A 406 -2.91 34.81 -1.76
CA PRO A 406 -4.34 34.91 -1.53
C PRO A 406 -5.00 33.53 -1.55
N THR A 407 -6.02 33.34 -0.71
CA THR A 407 -6.70 32.04 -0.56
C THR A 407 -8.13 32.10 -1.04
N ASN A 408 -8.77 30.93 -1.16
CA ASN A 408 -10.18 30.81 -1.57
C ASN A 408 -10.51 31.52 -2.88
N HIS A 409 -9.59 31.46 -3.86
CA HIS A 409 -9.76 32.12 -5.13
C HIS A 409 -10.81 31.40 -5.99
N ALA A 410 -11.80 32.12 -6.52
CA ALA A 410 -12.87 31.57 -7.34
C ALA A 410 -13.33 32.56 -8.41
N ILE A 411 -13.85 32.05 -9.53
CA ILE A 411 -14.45 32.86 -10.60
C ILE A 411 -15.95 32.59 -10.66
N THR A 412 -16.74 33.64 -10.81
CA THR A 412 -18.19 33.57 -11.03
C THR A 412 -18.60 34.43 -12.22
N ASN A 413 -19.79 34.20 -12.78
CA ASN A 413 -20.35 35.01 -13.85
C ASN A 413 -21.39 35.99 -13.29
N PRO A 414 -21.06 37.28 -13.08
CA PRO A 414 -22.03 38.29 -12.66
C PRO A 414 -22.98 38.73 -13.79
N GLY A 415 -22.79 38.25 -15.01
CA GLY A 415 -23.51 38.66 -16.21
C GLY A 415 -22.86 39.82 -16.96
N GLY A 416 -23.44 40.21 -18.09
CA GLY A 416 -22.99 41.38 -18.87
C GLY A 416 -21.69 41.20 -19.66
N GLY A 417 -21.19 39.96 -19.80
CA GLY A 417 -19.93 39.66 -20.50
C GLY A 417 -18.67 39.85 -19.65
N MET A 418 -18.83 40.09 -18.35
CA MET A 418 -17.75 40.16 -17.36
C MET A 418 -17.69 38.87 -16.54
N LEU A 419 -16.55 38.62 -15.91
CA LEU A 419 -16.38 37.63 -14.85
C LEU A 419 -16.03 38.34 -13.55
N ARG A 420 -16.31 37.70 -12.41
CA ARG A 420 -15.93 38.19 -11.09
C ARG A 420 -14.97 37.22 -10.44
N ALA A 421 -13.77 37.69 -10.12
CA ALA A 421 -12.82 37.00 -9.26
C ALA A 421 -13.17 37.28 -7.79
N HIS A 422 -13.09 36.27 -6.95
CA HIS A 422 -13.25 36.34 -5.49
C HIS A 422 -12.00 35.74 -4.85
N TRP A 423 -11.52 36.30 -3.75
CA TRP A 423 -10.37 35.78 -3.01
C TRP A 423 -10.41 36.27 -1.56
N ILE A 424 -9.51 35.76 -0.72
CA ILE A 424 -9.21 36.28 0.61
C ILE A 424 -7.77 36.80 0.59
N ASN A 425 -7.61 38.09 0.89
CA ASN A 425 -6.30 38.73 0.99
C ASN A 425 -5.46 38.08 2.10
N PRO A 426 -4.12 38.00 1.96
CA PRO A 426 -3.28 37.46 3.02
C PRO A 426 -3.41 38.28 4.30
N SER A 427 -3.42 37.60 5.44
CA SER A 427 -3.30 38.20 6.78
C SER A 427 -1.87 38.29 7.25
N ASP A 428 -0.98 37.49 6.66
CA ASP A 428 0.39 37.27 7.11
C ASP A 428 1.34 37.16 5.91
N ASN A 429 2.61 37.41 6.17
CA ASN A 429 3.73 37.15 5.26
C ASN A 429 4.20 35.69 5.37
N THR A 430 5.05 35.26 4.43
CA THR A 430 5.59 33.89 4.35
C THR A 430 6.42 33.49 5.58
N ASP A 431 6.94 34.46 6.33
CA ASP A 431 7.69 34.24 7.57
C ASP A 431 6.79 34.22 8.83
N GLY A 432 5.48 34.36 8.66
CA GLY A 432 4.48 34.34 9.73
C GLY A 432 4.29 35.69 10.43
N THR A 433 4.94 36.77 9.97
CA THR A 433 4.66 38.13 10.45
C THR A 433 3.32 38.64 9.89
N PRO A 434 2.57 39.48 10.63
CA PRO A 434 1.33 40.05 10.12
C PRO A 434 1.56 40.91 8.87
N MET A 435 0.67 40.79 7.88
CA MET A 435 0.67 41.62 6.68
C MET A 435 0.13 43.01 7.04
N ASP A 436 0.98 44.05 6.99
CA ASP A 436 0.61 45.42 7.37
C ASP A 436 0.87 46.48 6.28
N ASP A 437 1.26 46.06 5.09
CA ASP A 437 1.64 46.91 3.97
C ASP A 437 1.11 46.42 2.60
N LEU A 438 0.06 45.59 2.59
CA LEU A 438 -0.60 45.11 1.37
C LEU A 438 -1.02 46.28 0.46
N ALA A 439 -0.62 46.22 -0.81
CA ALA A 439 -0.83 47.30 -1.77
C ALA A 439 -1.70 46.89 -2.97
N GLU A 440 -1.46 45.72 -3.54
CA GLU A 440 -2.09 45.32 -4.79
C GLU A 440 -2.43 43.83 -4.82
N ILE A 441 -3.46 43.48 -5.60
CA ILE A 441 -3.77 42.11 -6.00
C ILE A 441 -3.65 42.03 -7.53
N ASN A 442 -2.74 41.21 -8.02
CA ASN A 442 -2.58 40.96 -9.45
C ASN A 442 -3.45 39.78 -9.85
N LEU A 443 -4.27 39.94 -10.89
CA LEU A 443 -5.03 38.86 -11.53
C LEU A 443 -4.34 38.44 -12.81
N TYR A 444 -3.98 37.16 -12.89
CA TYR A 444 -3.39 36.55 -14.07
C TYR A 444 -4.44 35.76 -14.85
N GLU A 445 -4.33 35.78 -16.18
CA GLU A 445 -5.08 34.96 -17.10
C GLU A 445 -4.10 34.14 -17.95
N ASN A 446 -4.17 32.81 -17.89
CA ASN A 446 -3.25 31.90 -18.59
C ASN A 446 -1.77 32.26 -18.37
N ALA A 447 -1.41 32.57 -17.12
CA ALA A 447 -0.09 33.03 -16.69
C ALA A 447 0.39 34.38 -17.24
N VAL A 448 -0.50 35.18 -17.84
CA VAL A 448 -0.24 36.57 -18.24
C VAL A 448 -0.99 37.51 -17.30
N LEU A 449 -0.31 38.54 -16.77
CA LEU A 449 -0.96 39.55 -15.94
C LEU A 449 -2.09 40.22 -16.74
N LEU A 450 -3.34 40.02 -16.29
CA LEU A 450 -4.53 40.55 -16.94
C LEU A 450 -4.85 41.96 -16.41
N THR A 451 -4.88 42.11 -15.09
CA THR A 451 -5.17 43.39 -14.42
C THR A 451 -4.65 43.38 -12.99
N THR A 452 -4.51 44.56 -12.40
CA THR A 452 -4.12 44.76 -10.99
C THR A 452 -5.23 45.52 -10.27
N PHE A 453 -5.56 45.08 -9.06
CA PHE A 453 -6.52 45.72 -8.17
C PHE A 453 -5.78 46.39 -7.01
N THR A 454 -5.98 47.69 -6.84
CA THR A 454 -5.41 48.42 -5.69
C THR A 454 -6.20 48.07 -4.43
N VAL A 455 -5.48 47.64 -3.40
CA VAL A 455 -5.98 47.36 -2.05
C VAL A 455 -5.16 48.17 -1.04
N SER A 456 -5.42 48.00 0.25
CA SER A 456 -4.65 48.62 1.31
C SER A 456 -4.37 47.64 2.44
N SER A 457 -3.47 48.00 3.34
CA SER A 457 -3.23 47.23 4.56
C SER A 457 -4.45 47.08 5.46
N ALA A 458 -5.49 47.90 5.28
CA ALA A 458 -6.77 47.71 5.98
C ALA A 458 -7.56 46.51 5.45
N ASP A 459 -7.20 45.97 4.28
CA ASP A 459 -7.90 44.88 3.59
C ASP A 459 -7.27 43.51 3.83
N THR A 460 -6.20 43.44 4.65
CA THR A 460 -5.50 42.21 5.02
C THR A 460 -6.43 41.23 5.73
N GLY A 461 -6.34 39.96 5.37
CA GLY A 461 -7.22 38.89 5.88
C GLY A 461 -8.70 38.98 5.47
N LYS A 462 -9.12 39.98 4.68
CA LYS A 462 -10.53 40.14 4.26
C LYS A 462 -10.80 39.42 2.94
N ALA A 463 -12.02 38.91 2.82
CA ALA A 463 -12.57 38.46 1.54
C ALA A 463 -12.84 39.68 0.64
N ASP A 464 -12.43 39.60 -0.61
CA ASP A 464 -12.63 40.63 -1.63
C ASP A 464 -13.06 40.01 -2.97
N SER A 465 -13.56 40.84 -3.87
CA SER A 465 -13.96 40.43 -5.20
C SER A 465 -13.94 41.58 -6.21
N ALA A 466 -13.57 41.30 -7.45
CA ALA A 466 -13.55 42.29 -8.51
C ALA A 466 -14.05 41.74 -9.84
N ASP A 467 -14.80 42.58 -10.56
CA ASP A 467 -15.25 42.30 -11.92
C ASP A 467 -14.12 42.61 -12.93
N PHE A 468 -13.91 41.72 -13.89
CA PHE A 468 -12.95 41.88 -14.97
C PHE A 468 -13.56 41.42 -16.30
N THR A 469 -12.96 41.85 -17.40
CA THR A 469 -13.36 41.41 -18.76
C THR A 469 -12.44 40.28 -19.18
N PRO A 470 -12.94 39.05 -19.36
CA PRO A 470 -12.10 37.92 -19.77
C PRO A 470 -11.71 38.02 -21.24
N SER A 471 -10.61 37.37 -21.63
CA SER A 471 -10.38 37.05 -23.04
C SER A 471 -11.39 36.01 -23.53
N SER A 472 -11.58 35.88 -24.85
CA SER A 472 -12.53 34.91 -25.40
C SER A 472 -12.05 33.48 -25.20
N GLY A 473 -12.91 32.60 -24.67
CA GLY A 473 -12.62 31.17 -24.48
C GLY A 473 -12.63 30.76 -23.01
N THR A 474 -12.25 29.52 -22.74
CA THR A 474 -12.04 29.03 -21.38
C THR A 474 -10.62 29.39 -20.93
N ASN A 475 -10.50 30.24 -19.91
CA ASN A 475 -9.22 30.67 -19.38
C ASN A 475 -9.02 30.26 -17.91
N GLN A 476 -7.75 30.08 -17.55
CA GLN A 476 -7.28 29.86 -16.20
C GLN A 476 -6.95 31.19 -15.54
N TYR A 477 -7.34 31.36 -14.28
CA TYR A 477 -7.05 32.54 -13.49
C TYR A 477 -6.44 32.17 -12.15
N TYR A 478 -5.50 32.99 -11.70
CA TYR A 478 -5.01 32.99 -10.32
C TYR A 478 -4.72 34.43 -9.91
N VAL A 479 -4.68 34.68 -8.61
CA VAL A 479 -4.30 35.97 -8.06
C VAL A 479 -3.03 35.85 -7.22
N THR A 480 -2.26 36.93 -7.17
CA THR A 480 -1.11 37.11 -6.25
C THR A 480 -1.30 38.40 -5.47
N ALA A 481 -0.71 38.48 -4.29
CA ALA A 481 -0.65 39.68 -3.48
C ALA A 481 0.69 40.38 -3.65
N VAL A 482 0.67 41.71 -3.67
CA VAL A 482 1.86 42.55 -3.76
C VAL A 482 1.87 43.53 -2.59
N ASP A 483 2.99 43.62 -1.92
CA ASP A 483 3.23 44.60 -0.86
C ASP A 483 3.56 46.01 -1.42
N ASN A 484 3.77 46.97 -0.52
CA ASN A 484 4.15 48.35 -0.89
C ASN A 484 5.65 48.62 -0.69
N GLU A 485 6.48 47.57 -0.62
CA GLU A 485 7.91 47.73 -0.38
C GLU A 485 8.64 48.26 -1.63
N THR A 486 9.93 48.59 -1.49
CA THR A 486 10.76 49.03 -2.62
C THR A 486 12.09 48.27 -2.61
N PRO A 487 12.26 47.24 -3.47
CA PRO A 487 11.32 46.76 -4.50
C PRO A 487 10.09 46.04 -3.90
N PRO A 488 8.93 46.05 -4.58
CA PRO A 488 7.76 45.32 -4.10
C PRO A 488 7.97 43.81 -4.22
N ASN A 489 7.49 43.05 -3.25
CA ASN A 489 7.46 41.59 -3.31
C ASN A 489 6.07 41.10 -3.71
N GLU A 490 6.04 40.12 -4.61
CA GLU A 490 4.81 39.47 -5.08
C GLU A 490 4.74 38.05 -4.53
N SER A 491 3.58 37.65 -4.02
CA SER A 491 3.35 36.33 -3.43
C SER A 491 3.45 35.21 -4.46
N ASP A 492 3.57 33.97 -3.98
CA ASP A 492 3.22 32.80 -4.80
C ASP A 492 1.74 32.87 -5.24
N PRO A 493 1.36 32.21 -6.36
CA PRO A 493 -0.02 32.18 -6.85
C PRO A 493 -1.03 31.57 -5.88
N SER A 494 -2.26 32.10 -5.87
CA SER A 494 -3.42 31.43 -5.30
C SER A 494 -3.74 30.11 -6.02
N ASN A 495 -4.75 29.38 -5.54
CA ASN A 495 -5.33 28.29 -6.33
C ASN A 495 -5.84 28.81 -7.70
N THR A 496 -5.70 27.97 -8.73
CA THR A 496 -6.21 28.25 -10.08
C THR A 496 -7.73 28.10 -10.10
N ALA A 497 -8.42 29.07 -10.70
CA ALA A 497 -9.85 29.06 -10.95
C ALA A 497 -10.13 29.22 -12.46
N PHE A 498 -11.30 28.79 -12.92
CA PHE A 498 -11.62 28.72 -14.36
C PHE A 498 -12.89 29.51 -14.69
N SER A 499 -12.99 30.00 -15.93
CA SER A 499 -14.26 30.58 -16.44
C SER A 499 -15.38 29.53 -16.41
N PRO A 500 -16.62 29.87 -16.01
CA PRO A 500 -17.72 28.93 -16.08
C PRO A 500 -18.01 28.48 -17.53
N LEU A 501 -18.28 27.19 -17.73
CA LEU A 501 -18.69 26.63 -19.02
C LEU A 501 -20.12 27.03 -19.36
N GLY A 502 -20.40 27.11 -20.67
CA GLY A 502 -21.74 27.37 -21.19
C GLY A 502 -22.66 26.14 -21.10
N LEU A 503 -23.96 26.39 -21.03
CA LEU A 503 -25.01 25.36 -21.11
C LEU A 503 -25.80 25.46 -22.43
N PRO A 504 -26.26 24.33 -23.00
CA PRO A 504 -25.97 22.96 -22.57
C PRO A 504 -24.51 22.58 -22.83
N PHE A 505 -23.96 21.71 -21.97
CA PHE A 505 -22.62 21.13 -22.10
C PHE A 505 -22.72 19.73 -22.71
N PHE A 506 -21.76 19.39 -23.58
CA PHE A 506 -21.63 18.07 -24.19
C PHE A 506 -20.15 17.73 -24.42
N ASP A 507 -19.75 16.48 -24.15
CA ASP A 507 -18.45 15.94 -24.51
C ASP A 507 -18.54 14.43 -24.82
N ASP A 508 -18.00 14.02 -25.96
CA ASP A 508 -17.91 12.65 -26.48
C ASP A 508 -16.45 12.13 -26.50
N PHE A 509 -15.53 12.82 -25.82
CA PHE A 509 -14.12 12.45 -25.69
C PHE A 509 -13.46 12.05 -27.03
N PRO A 510 -13.46 12.91 -28.06
CA PRO A 510 -13.20 12.51 -29.45
C PRO A 510 -11.72 12.28 -29.77
N THR A 511 -10.80 12.50 -28.82
CA THR A 511 -9.35 12.45 -29.02
C THR A 511 -8.68 11.71 -27.89
N ALA A 512 -7.94 10.65 -28.21
CA ALA A 512 -7.18 9.86 -27.24
C ALA A 512 -6.08 10.69 -26.53
N GLY A 513 -5.81 10.36 -25.27
CA GLY A 513 -4.86 11.06 -24.41
C GLY A 513 -5.52 11.66 -23.18
N VAL A 514 -5.09 12.85 -22.74
CA VAL A 514 -5.65 13.49 -21.54
C VAL A 514 -7.04 14.08 -21.85
N PRO A 515 -8.04 13.94 -20.96
CA PRO A 515 -9.34 14.61 -21.10
C PRO A 515 -9.17 16.12 -21.34
N ASN A 516 -10.03 16.70 -22.17
CA ASN A 516 -9.88 18.09 -22.61
C ASN A 516 -9.77 19.05 -21.41
N PRO A 517 -8.61 19.70 -21.17
CA PRO A 517 -8.40 20.56 -20.00
C PRO A 517 -9.24 21.85 -20.06
N GLY A 518 -9.84 22.14 -21.22
CA GLY A 518 -10.84 23.20 -21.37
C GLY A 518 -12.23 22.84 -20.83
N PHE A 519 -12.47 21.58 -20.46
CA PHE A 519 -13.74 21.08 -19.89
C PHE A 519 -13.55 20.36 -18.56
N TRP A 520 -12.41 19.70 -18.35
CA TRP A 520 -12.19 18.78 -17.24
C TRP A 520 -10.93 19.09 -16.43
N ILE A 521 -11.06 19.04 -15.11
CA ILE A 521 -9.94 18.90 -14.16
C ILE A 521 -9.69 17.40 -14.02
N ASN A 522 -8.58 16.95 -14.58
CA ASN A 522 -8.23 15.54 -14.65
C ASN A 522 -7.34 15.12 -13.49
N VAL A 523 -7.77 14.13 -12.71
CA VAL A 523 -6.95 13.40 -11.75
C VAL A 523 -6.98 11.93 -12.18
N ASP A 524 -5.91 11.51 -12.85
CA ASP A 524 -5.67 10.13 -13.30
C ASP A 524 -6.69 9.52 -14.26
N GLY A 525 -7.50 10.32 -14.96
CA GLY A 525 -8.32 9.87 -16.08
C GLY A 525 -7.57 9.90 -17.42
N GLU A 526 -7.87 8.96 -18.31
CA GLU A 526 -7.30 8.89 -19.66
C GLU A 526 -8.40 8.66 -20.70
N VAL A 527 -8.32 9.29 -21.87
CA VAL A 527 -9.19 9.01 -23.02
C VAL A 527 -8.54 7.91 -23.87
N THR A 528 -9.17 6.74 -23.95
CA THR A 528 -8.60 5.54 -24.56
C THR A 528 -9.54 4.91 -25.58
N THR A 529 -9.07 3.90 -26.31
CA THR A 529 -9.89 3.06 -27.21
C THR A 529 -10.27 1.73 -26.58
N ASN A 530 -10.30 1.66 -25.24
CA ASN A 530 -10.50 0.41 -24.51
C ASN A 530 -11.98 0.00 -24.35
N ALA A 531 -12.89 0.79 -24.93
CA ALA A 531 -14.31 0.47 -25.02
C ALA A 531 -14.61 -0.68 -25.96
N MET A 532 -15.56 -1.53 -25.55
CA MET A 532 -16.23 -2.45 -26.46
C MET A 532 -17.51 -1.82 -26.96
N ASN A 533 -17.55 -1.46 -28.26
CA ASN A 533 -18.66 -0.78 -28.92
C ASN A 533 -19.05 0.54 -28.23
N PRO A 534 -18.18 1.58 -28.28
CA PRO A 534 -18.51 2.89 -27.72
C PRO A 534 -19.80 3.46 -28.34
N PRO A 535 -20.64 4.18 -27.56
CA PRO A 535 -21.87 4.78 -28.07
C PRO A 535 -21.64 5.90 -29.08
N ALA A 536 -20.53 6.64 -28.97
CA ALA A 536 -20.15 7.66 -29.94
C ALA A 536 -19.57 7.04 -31.22
N PRO A 537 -19.69 7.71 -32.38
CA PRO A 537 -19.02 7.30 -33.62
C PRO A 537 -17.48 7.31 -33.51
N THR A 538 -16.95 8.05 -32.54
CA THR A 538 -15.52 8.06 -32.20
C THR A 538 -15.16 6.82 -31.39
N PRO A 539 -14.04 6.13 -31.69
CA PRO A 539 -13.66 4.91 -31.00
C PRO A 539 -13.11 5.15 -29.58
N THR A 540 -13.17 6.39 -29.08
CA THR A 540 -12.50 6.85 -27.86
C THR A 540 -13.50 7.16 -26.75
N VAL A 541 -13.13 6.85 -25.51
CA VAL A 541 -13.95 7.03 -24.30
C VAL A 541 -13.08 7.49 -23.13
N LEU A 542 -13.65 8.15 -22.13
CA LEU A 542 -12.96 8.41 -20.87
C LEU A 542 -12.82 7.11 -20.07
N GLN A 543 -11.62 6.82 -19.60
CA GLN A 543 -11.27 5.69 -18.76
C GLN A 543 -10.81 6.18 -17.38
N LEU A 544 -11.30 5.51 -16.34
CA LEU A 544 -10.80 5.56 -14.97
C LEU A 544 -10.34 4.15 -14.61
N ASP A 545 -9.09 3.96 -14.18
CA ASP A 545 -8.48 2.62 -14.01
C ASP A 545 -8.16 2.24 -12.56
N GLY A 546 -8.37 3.12 -11.60
CA GLY A 546 -8.48 2.85 -10.17
C GLY A 546 -7.17 2.64 -9.44
N HIS A 547 -6.66 3.65 -8.74
CA HIS A 547 -5.51 3.51 -7.81
C HIS A 547 -5.92 3.07 -6.38
N PRO A 548 -5.07 2.31 -5.62
CA PRO A 548 -5.29 2.09 -4.19
C PRO A 548 -5.39 3.46 -3.47
N ASN A 549 -6.50 3.65 -2.74
CA ASN A 549 -6.95 4.88 -2.07
C ASN A 549 -7.90 5.81 -2.86
N GLY A 550 -8.47 5.37 -3.99
CA GLY A 550 -9.59 6.06 -4.67
C GLY A 550 -9.17 7.33 -5.42
N GLY A 551 -8.04 7.26 -6.12
CA GLY A 551 -7.33 8.41 -6.71
C GLY A 551 -7.96 9.01 -7.97
N ASP A 552 -8.68 8.23 -8.76
CA ASP A 552 -9.08 8.64 -10.10
C ASP A 552 -10.40 9.40 -10.07
N PHE A 553 -10.37 10.65 -10.50
CA PHE A 553 -11.58 11.41 -10.75
C PHE A 553 -11.37 12.48 -11.81
N VAL A 554 -12.43 12.71 -12.58
CA VAL A 554 -12.48 13.75 -13.59
C VAL A 554 -13.63 14.67 -13.24
N THR A 555 -13.31 15.95 -13.01
CA THR A 555 -14.25 16.96 -12.52
C THR A 555 -14.56 17.97 -13.61
N LEU A 556 -15.83 18.22 -13.89
CA LEU A 556 -16.22 19.26 -14.84
C LEU A 556 -15.80 20.63 -14.31
N LEU A 557 -15.30 21.52 -15.17
CA LEU A 557 -15.11 22.93 -14.83
C LEU A 557 -16.45 23.58 -14.40
N PRO A 558 -16.43 24.67 -13.61
CA PRO A 558 -17.65 25.28 -13.07
C PRO A 558 -18.69 25.59 -14.14
N VAL A 559 -19.97 25.43 -13.81
CA VAL A 559 -21.12 25.75 -14.65
C VAL A 559 -22.09 26.62 -13.85
N ASP A 560 -22.71 27.60 -14.50
CA ASP A 560 -23.75 28.41 -13.87
C ASP A 560 -25.13 27.76 -14.00
N LEU A 561 -25.62 27.16 -12.91
CA LEU A 561 -26.97 26.58 -12.81
C LEU A 561 -27.99 27.50 -12.13
N THR A 562 -27.68 28.76 -11.83
CA THR A 562 -28.61 29.66 -11.10
C THR A 562 -29.96 29.82 -11.81
N ALA A 563 -29.96 29.83 -13.14
CA ALA A 563 -31.17 29.93 -13.96
C ALA A 563 -31.84 28.58 -14.28
N ALA A 564 -31.26 27.45 -13.86
CA ALA A 564 -31.68 26.11 -14.24
C ALA A 564 -32.73 25.49 -13.28
N GLN A 565 -32.93 26.08 -12.09
CA GLN A 565 -33.81 25.51 -11.08
C GLN A 565 -35.25 25.35 -11.59
N GLY A 566 -35.79 24.12 -11.51
CA GLY A 566 -37.14 23.80 -11.96
C GLY A 566 -37.32 23.80 -13.49
N GLN A 567 -36.24 23.90 -14.26
CA GLN A 567 -36.26 23.78 -15.73
C GLN A 567 -35.99 22.33 -16.21
N GLY A 568 -35.84 21.37 -15.30
CA GLY A 568 -35.67 19.95 -15.62
C GLY A 568 -34.27 19.59 -16.13
N TYR A 569 -33.23 20.34 -15.72
CA TYR A 569 -31.86 20.05 -16.14
C TYR A 569 -31.42 18.67 -15.66
N LEU A 570 -30.77 17.94 -16.56
CA LEU A 570 -30.27 16.59 -16.32
C LEU A 570 -28.79 16.49 -16.66
N LEU A 571 -28.11 15.56 -15.98
CA LEU A 571 -26.83 15.00 -16.37
C LEU A 571 -27.12 13.63 -17.03
N SER A 572 -26.72 13.45 -18.29
CA SER A 572 -26.77 12.17 -19.02
C SER A 572 -25.35 11.73 -19.35
N PHE A 573 -25.05 10.43 -19.26
CA PHE A 573 -23.79 9.85 -19.71
C PHE A 573 -23.94 8.34 -19.89
N HIS A 574 -23.07 7.75 -20.71
CA HIS A 574 -22.97 6.31 -20.83
C HIS A 574 -21.78 5.80 -20.01
N TYR A 575 -21.92 4.63 -19.40
CA TYR A 575 -20.82 3.97 -18.71
C TYR A 575 -20.72 2.48 -19.03
N GLN A 576 -19.50 1.93 -18.99
CA GLN A 576 -19.21 0.51 -19.16
C GLN A 576 -18.09 0.09 -18.17
N PRO A 577 -18.32 -0.88 -17.27
CA PRO A 577 -17.24 -1.51 -16.52
C PRO A 577 -16.44 -2.48 -17.42
N GLN A 578 -15.17 -2.70 -17.05
CA GLN A 578 -14.20 -3.60 -17.65
C GLN A 578 -13.68 -3.19 -19.04
N GLY A 579 -14.57 -2.94 -20.01
CA GLY A 579 -14.14 -2.80 -21.41
C GLY A 579 -13.27 -3.98 -21.87
N ILE A 580 -12.14 -3.70 -22.51
CA ILE A 580 -11.13 -4.73 -22.88
C ILE A 580 -10.07 -5.00 -21.79
N GLY A 581 -10.17 -4.40 -20.61
CA GLY A 581 -9.22 -4.57 -19.50
C GLY A 581 -9.78 -5.35 -18.31
N ASN A 582 -9.34 -5.01 -17.08
CA ASN A 582 -9.74 -5.76 -15.88
C ASN A 582 -11.11 -5.29 -15.36
N ALA A 583 -11.86 -6.25 -14.84
CA ALA A 583 -13.21 -6.04 -14.34
C ALA A 583 -13.18 -5.43 -12.94
N PRO A 584 -13.93 -4.35 -12.69
CA PRO A 584 -14.13 -3.85 -11.34
C PRO A 584 -14.70 -4.91 -10.40
N GLU A 585 -14.14 -5.01 -9.22
CA GLU A 585 -14.49 -6.01 -8.23
C GLU A 585 -15.77 -5.59 -7.49
N SER A 586 -16.48 -6.55 -6.88
CA SER A 586 -17.77 -6.25 -6.22
C SER A 586 -17.72 -5.22 -5.08
N GLY A 587 -16.51 -4.92 -4.58
CA GLY A 587 -16.26 -3.90 -3.57
C GLY A 587 -16.00 -2.51 -4.14
N ASP A 588 -15.71 -2.40 -5.44
CA ASP A 588 -15.39 -1.14 -6.11
C ASP A 588 -16.66 -0.47 -6.62
N SER A 589 -16.57 0.82 -6.95
CA SER A 589 -17.69 1.51 -7.61
C SER A 589 -17.30 2.73 -8.42
N LEU A 590 -17.99 2.93 -9.54
CA LEU A 590 -18.08 4.23 -10.19
C LEU A 590 -19.09 5.08 -9.43
N ALA A 591 -18.70 6.30 -9.06
CA ALA A 591 -19.56 7.26 -8.37
C ALA A 591 -19.63 8.59 -9.12
N VAL A 592 -20.79 9.25 -9.02
CA VAL A 592 -20.99 10.63 -9.46
C VAL A 592 -21.22 11.50 -8.22
N ASP A 593 -20.38 12.52 -8.06
CA ASP A 593 -20.52 13.52 -6.99
C ASP A 593 -20.93 14.88 -7.56
N PHE A 594 -21.86 15.58 -6.91
CA PHE A 594 -22.24 16.97 -7.20
C PHE A 594 -21.71 17.90 -6.11
N LEU A 595 -21.19 19.06 -6.51
CA LEU A 595 -20.78 20.13 -5.59
C LEU A 595 -21.99 21.02 -5.27
N ASN A 596 -22.25 21.24 -3.98
CA ASN A 596 -23.29 22.17 -3.54
C ASN A 596 -22.75 23.59 -3.29
N ASP A 597 -23.67 24.54 -3.08
CA ASP A 597 -23.38 25.96 -2.80
C ASP A 597 -22.61 26.23 -1.50
N LEU A 598 -22.48 25.23 -0.62
CA LEU A 598 -21.65 25.27 0.59
C LEU A 598 -20.24 24.70 0.37
N GLY A 599 -19.88 24.36 -0.87
CA GLY A 599 -18.57 23.79 -1.21
C GLY A 599 -18.41 22.32 -0.81
N GLN A 600 -19.50 21.59 -0.56
CA GLN A 600 -19.48 20.19 -0.17
C GLN A 600 -19.81 19.27 -1.35
N TRP A 601 -18.96 18.27 -1.59
CA TRP A 601 -19.24 17.19 -2.53
C TRP A 601 -20.27 16.21 -1.94
N LYS A 602 -21.29 15.87 -2.75
CA LYS A 602 -22.33 14.89 -2.41
C LYS A 602 -22.39 13.81 -3.49
N THR A 603 -22.15 12.56 -3.12
CA THR A 603 -22.38 11.43 -4.00
C THR A 603 -23.88 11.29 -4.28
N VAL A 604 -24.28 11.49 -5.53
CA VAL A 604 -25.69 11.39 -5.96
C VAL A 604 -26.01 10.00 -6.47
N ARG A 605 -25.05 9.30 -7.07
CA ARG A 605 -25.19 7.92 -7.56
C ARG A 605 -23.87 7.16 -7.43
N ALA A 606 -23.95 5.84 -7.25
CA ALA A 606 -22.81 4.94 -7.30
C ALA A 606 -23.25 3.57 -7.83
N TRP A 607 -22.44 2.97 -8.70
CA TRP A 607 -22.67 1.65 -9.31
C TRP A 607 -21.57 0.68 -8.84
N PRO A 608 -21.93 -0.49 -8.29
CA PRO A 608 -20.94 -1.46 -7.81
C PRO A 608 -20.21 -2.13 -8.98
N GLY A 609 -18.99 -2.60 -8.74
CA GLY A 609 -18.20 -3.31 -9.73
C GLY A 609 -18.85 -4.61 -10.19
N THR A 610 -18.87 -4.79 -11.50
CA THR A 610 -19.38 -5.98 -12.20
C THR A 610 -18.43 -6.33 -13.34
N GLY A 611 -18.49 -7.58 -13.81
CA GLY A 611 -17.83 -7.97 -15.07
C GLY A 611 -18.36 -7.19 -16.29
N VAL A 612 -17.79 -7.46 -17.47
CA VAL A 612 -18.17 -6.84 -18.74
C VAL A 612 -19.69 -6.74 -18.88
N VAL A 613 -20.20 -5.52 -19.00
CA VAL A 613 -21.54 -5.25 -19.53
C VAL A 613 -21.48 -4.31 -20.72
N PRO A 614 -22.45 -4.36 -21.66
CA PRO A 614 -22.60 -3.30 -22.67
C PRO A 614 -22.76 -1.92 -22.01
N PHE A 615 -22.45 -0.85 -22.75
CA PHE A 615 -22.67 0.50 -22.25
C PHE A 615 -24.12 0.70 -21.76
N VAL A 616 -24.23 1.26 -20.56
CA VAL A 616 -25.50 1.62 -19.91
C VAL A 616 -25.60 3.14 -19.91
N ASN A 617 -26.74 3.68 -20.35
CA ASN A 617 -27.03 5.11 -20.24
C ASN A 617 -27.62 5.44 -18.88
N GLU A 618 -27.06 6.46 -18.23
CA GLU A 618 -27.47 6.95 -16.93
C GLU A 618 -27.91 8.40 -17.00
N ILE A 619 -29.03 8.69 -16.33
CA ILE A 619 -29.67 10.00 -16.35
C ILE A 619 -30.00 10.42 -14.93
N ILE A 620 -29.42 11.54 -14.51
CA ILE A 620 -29.58 12.12 -13.18
C ILE A 620 -30.28 13.47 -13.33
N SER A 621 -31.51 13.56 -12.83
CA SER A 621 -32.25 14.81 -12.76
C SER A 621 -31.76 15.63 -11.57
N ILE A 622 -31.20 16.82 -11.82
CA ILE A 622 -30.60 17.66 -10.76
C ILE A 622 -31.68 18.14 -9.77
N ASP A 623 -32.89 18.41 -10.28
CA ASP A 623 -34.05 18.83 -9.48
C ASP A 623 -34.49 17.77 -8.43
N SER A 624 -34.10 16.51 -8.59
CA SER A 624 -34.50 15.40 -7.70
C SER A 624 -33.43 14.98 -6.69
N GLU A 625 -32.22 15.55 -6.78
CA GLU A 625 -31.11 15.17 -5.90
C GLU A 625 -31.14 15.95 -4.57
N ASN A 626 -30.58 15.35 -3.52
CA ASN A 626 -30.53 15.94 -2.19
C ASN A 626 -29.18 16.66 -1.95
N PRO A 627 -29.13 18.01 -1.97
CA PRO A 627 -27.90 18.77 -1.73
C PRO A 627 -27.44 18.77 -0.26
N GLY A 628 -28.28 18.27 0.65
CA GLY A 628 -28.08 18.33 2.10
C GLY A 628 -28.85 19.48 2.76
N PRO A 629 -28.89 19.52 4.10
CA PRO A 629 -29.68 20.49 4.83
C PRO A 629 -29.22 21.94 4.56
N GLY A 630 -30.12 22.76 4.00
CA GLY A 630 -29.89 24.18 3.77
C GLY A 630 -29.01 24.52 2.56
N ALA A 631 -28.69 23.54 1.71
CA ALA A 631 -27.87 23.71 0.51
C ALA A 631 -28.70 23.60 -0.79
N THR A 632 -28.12 24.01 -1.92
CA THR A 632 -28.65 23.84 -3.27
C THR A 632 -27.56 23.43 -4.26
N PHE A 633 -27.92 22.69 -5.30
CA PHE A 633 -27.05 22.46 -6.48
C PHE A 633 -27.21 23.55 -7.55
N PHE A 634 -28.24 24.41 -7.45
CA PHE A 634 -28.50 25.47 -8.40
C PHE A 634 -27.77 26.77 -8.01
N HIS A 635 -26.46 26.82 -8.27
CA HIS A 635 -25.61 27.97 -8.02
C HIS A 635 -24.66 28.24 -9.19
N SER A 636 -23.93 29.36 -9.14
CA SER A 636 -23.14 29.89 -10.26
C SER A 636 -21.82 29.17 -10.53
N ALA A 637 -21.48 28.18 -9.71
CA ALA A 637 -20.22 27.46 -9.74
C ALA A 637 -20.45 25.95 -9.53
N PHE A 638 -21.57 25.44 -10.04
CA PHE A 638 -21.89 24.02 -9.94
C PHE A 638 -20.85 23.20 -10.68
N GLN A 639 -20.46 22.06 -10.10
CA GLN A 639 -19.57 21.09 -10.71
C GLN A 639 -20.09 19.69 -10.40
N PHE A 640 -19.79 18.75 -11.29
CA PHE A 640 -19.89 17.32 -10.98
C PHE A 640 -18.57 16.63 -11.30
N ARG A 641 -18.36 15.45 -10.73
CA ARG A 641 -17.21 14.61 -11.07
C ARG A 641 -17.60 13.14 -11.14
N PHE A 642 -16.93 12.41 -12.03
CA PHE A 642 -16.89 10.96 -12.04
C PHE A 642 -15.70 10.50 -11.20
N ARG A 643 -15.89 9.47 -10.37
CA ARG A 643 -14.86 8.98 -9.45
C ARG A 643 -14.87 7.47 -9.38
N ASN A 644 -13.70 6.84 -9.49
CA ASN A 644 -13.54 5.41 -9.25
C ASN A 644 -13.18 5.17 -7.77
N MET A 645 -13.97 4.36 -7.07
CA MET A 645 -13.74 3.99 -5.67
C MET A 645 -13.27 2.53 -5.60
N GLY A 646 -11.96 2.31 -5.60
CA GLY A 646 -11.36 0.96 -5.46
C GLY A 646 -11.16 0.52 -4.00
N THR A 647 -11.19 -0.79 -3.74
CA THR A 647 -10.86 -1.39 -2.43
C THR A 647 -9.37 -1.64 -2.25
N SER A 648 -8.82 -1.37 -1.06
CA SER A 648 -7.38 -1.42 -0.78
C SER A 648 -6.79 -2.84 -0.67
N SER A 649 -7.46 -3.87 -1.18
CA SER A 649 -7.17 -5.27 -0.85
C SER A 649 -6.75 -6.18 -2.02
N SER A 650 -6.72 -5.72 -3.27
CA SER A 650 -6.33 -6.55 -4.41
C SER A 650 -4.93 -6.20 -4.94
N THR A 651 -4.18 -7.19 -5.40
CA THR A 651 -2.89 -7.03 -6.10
C THR A 651 -3.07 -6.64 -7.59
N SER A 652 -4.27 -6.20 -7.97
CA SER A 652 -4.75 -5.93 -9.32
C SER A 652 -5.40 -4.55 -9.35
N HIS A 653 -4.58 -3.49 -9.38
CA HIS A 653 -5.05 -2.11 -9.22
C HIS A 653 -5.44 -1.42 -10.54
N PHE A 654 -6.14 -2.11 -11.45
CA PHE A 654 -6.42 -1.59 -12.80
C PHE A 654 -7.88 -1.88 -13.25
N ASP A 655 -8.83 -1.59 -12.37
CA ASP A 655 -10.25 -1.83 -12.58
C ASP A 655 -10.89 -0.74 -13.44
N LEU A 656 -11.23 -1.13 -14.68
CA LEU A 656 -11.62 -0.15 -15.69
C LEU A 656 -13.09 0.25 -15.58
N TRP A 657 -13.33 1.56 -15.55
CA TRP A 657 -14.61 2.19 -15.82
C TRP A 657 -14.48 3.12 -17.02
N LEU A 658 -15.35 2.91 -18.01
CA LEU A 658 -15.37 3.68 -19.24
C LEU A 658 -16.61 4.56 -19.27
N ILE A 659 -16.47 5.81 -19.72
CA ILE A 659 -17.52 6.84 -19.72
C ILE A 659 -17.52 7.55 -21.08
N ASP A 660 -18.71 7.79 -21.62
CA ASP A 660 -18.89 8.44 -22.93
C ASP A 660 -20.18 9.28 -22.99
N ASN A 661 -20.31 10.16 -23.98
CA ASN A 661 -21.49 10.98 -24.28
C ASN A 661 -22.03 11.74 -23.06
N VAL A 662 -21.19 12.55 -22.42
CA VAL A 662 -21.59 13.32 -21.23
C VAL A 662 -22.34 14.58 -21.65
N PHE A 663 -23.59 14.72 -21.20
CA PHE A 663 -24.45 15.87 -21.48
C PHE A 663 -24.98 16.49 -20.17
N LEU A 664 -24.92 17.81 -20.07
CA LEU A 664 -25.53 18.58 -18.99
C LEU A 664 -26.38 19.70 -19.58
N GLY A 665 -27.70 19.64 -19.41
CA GLY A 665 -28.60 20.61 -20.02
C GLY A 665 -30.09 20.35 -19.78
N PRO A 666 -30.98 21.19 -20.34
CA PRO A 666 -32.41 20.94 -20.30
C PRO A 666 -32.80 19.73 -21.18
N PRO A 667 -33.97 19.11 -20.97
CA PRO A 667 -34.42 17.98 -21.77
C PRO A 667 -34.64 18.40 -23.23
N THR A 668 -34.03 17.68 -24.18
CA THR A 668 -34.25 17.88 -25.62
C THR A 668 -35.51 17.13 -26.09
N ALA A 669 -36.19 17.58 -27.16
CA ALA A 669 -37.38 16.90 -27.70
C ALA A 669 -37.09 15.99 -28.93
N ASN A 670 -35.82 15.89 -29.33
CA ASN A 670 -35.37 15.05 -30.45
C ASN A 670 -35.17 13.60 -29.97
N PRO A 671 -35.59 12.56 -30.72
CA PRO A 671 -35.15 11.18 -30.45
C PRO A 671 -33.63 11.06 -30.63
N GLU A 672 -33.01 10.16 -29.88
CA GLU A 672 -31.56 9.91 -29.90
C GLU A 672 -31.32 8.45 -30.31
N MET A 673 -30.78 8.23 -31.51
CA MET A 673 -30.61 6.91 -32.12
C MET A 673 -29.22 6.33 -31.84
N THR A 674 -29.18 5.13 -31.26
CA THR A 674 -27.94 4.35 -31.08
C THR A 674 -28.12 2.92 -31.56
N VAL A 675 -27.14 2.35 -32.27
CA VAL A 675 -27.12 0.93 -32.70
C VAL A 675 -25.92 0.18 -32.12
N THR A 676 -26.14 -1.02 -31.60
CA THR A 676 -25.07 -1.88 -31.04
C THR A 676 -25.26 -3.37 -31.38
N PRO A 677 -24.21 -4.11 -31.77
CA PRO A 677 -22.84 -3.68 -31.98
C PRO A 677 -22.66 -2.94 -33.32
N GLN A 678 -21.56 -2.20 -33.49
CA GLN A 678 -21.23 -1.46 -34.73
C GLN A 678 -20.51 -2.33 -35.78
N THR A 679 -20.11 -3.55 -35.41
CA THR A 679 -19.52 -4.52 -36.31
C THR A 679 -20.06 -5.92 -36.03
N LEU A 680 -20.35 -6.68 -37.09
CA LEU A 680 -20.67 -8.10 -37.03
C LEU A 680 -19.70 -8.84 -37.95
N SER A 681 -19.05 -9.88 -37.43
CA SER A 681 -18.16 -10.72 -38.23
C SER A 681 -18.44 -12.19 -37.95
N ASP A 682 -18.40 -13.01 -38.99
CA ASP A 682 -18.52 -14.45 -38.86
C ASP A 682 -17.69 -15.21 -39.90
N THR A 683 -17.31 -16.44 -39.57
CA THR A 683 -16.60 -17.36 -40.46
C THR A 683 -17.41 -18.65 -40.57
N LEU A 684 -17.96 -18.92 -41.75
CA LEU A 684 -18.82 -20.07 -42.00
C LEU A 684 -18.20 -20.97 -43.06
N LEU A 685 -18.43 -22.28 -42.96
CA LEU A 685 -18.17 -23.18 -44.10
C LEU A 685 -19.24 -22.93 -45.18
N ILE A 686 -18.86 -23.08 -46.45
CA ILE A 686 -19.79 -22.94 -47.57
C ILE A 686 -21.00 -23.87 -47.37
N GLY A 687 -22.20 -23.30 -47.29
CA GLY A 687 -23.46 -24.02 -47.05
C GLY A 687 -24.04 -23.87 -45.63
N GLU A 688 -23.36 -23.18 -44.73
CA GLU A 688 -23.86 -22.88 -43.38
C GLU A 688 -24.54 -21.51 -43.27
N MET A 689 -25.35 -21.34 -42.21
CA MET A 689 -25.98 -20.07 -41.85
C MET A 689 -25.80 -19.79 -40.36
N SER A 690 -25.74 -18.53 -39.99
CA SER A 690 -25.74 -18.05 -38.60
C SER A 690 -26.66 -16.84 -38.42
N THR A 691 -27.10 -16.58 -37.19
CA THR A 691 -27.89 -15.38 -36.86
C THR A 691 -27.23 -14.65 -35.69
N HIS A 692 -27.05 -13.35 -35.87
CA HIS A 692 -26.52 -12.40 -34.90
C HIS A 692 -27.58 -11.36 -34.56
N ASN A 693 -27.41 -10.66 -33.44
CA ASN A 693 -28.33 -9.61 -33.01
C ASN A 693 -27.65 -8.25 -33.07
N ALA A 694 -28.34 -7.25 -33.63
CA ALA A 694 -28.07 -5.84 -33.43
C ALA A 694 -29.24 -5.20 -32.67
N THR A 695 -28.98 -4.23 -31.81
CA THR A 695 -30.00 -3.56 -31.00
C THR A 695 -30.01 -2.09 -31.36
N ILE A 696 -31.18 -1.57 -31.72
CA ILE A 696 -31.41 -0.14 -31.91
C ILE A 696 -32.16 0.40 -30.68
N SER A 697 -31.76 1.57 -30.19
CA SER A 697 -32.38 2.20 -29.01
C SER A 697 -32.74 3.66 -29.28
N ASN A 698 -33.82 4.14 -28.65
CA ASN A 698 -34.13 5.56 -28.52
C ASN A 698 -33.73 6.01 -27.12
N MET A 699 -32.58 6.66 -26.99
CA MET A 699 -31.96 6.99 -25.70
C MET A 699 -32.57 8.22 -25.03
N GLN A 700 -33.49 8.91 -25.72
CA GLN A 700 -34.15 10.10 -25.19
C GLN A 700 -35.10 9.77 -24.02
N THR A 701 -35.07 10.57 -22.96
CA THR A 701 -36.02 10.47 -21.82
C THR A 701 -37.23 11.37 -21.93
N ALA A 702 -37.12 12.52 -22.60
CA ALA A 702 -38.27 13.33 -22.93
C ALA A 702 -39.15 12.62 -23.97
N PRO A 703 -40.49 12.75 -23.94
CA PRO A 703 -41.39 12.10 -24.90
C PRO A 703 -41.04 12.45 -26.35
N SER A 704 -40.49 11.47 -27.06
CA SER A 704 -40.09 11.49 -28.46
C SER A 704 -40.26 10.08 -29.03
N THR A 705 -40.26 9.95 -30.35
CA THR A 705 -40.39 8.64 -31.01
C THR A 705 -39.33 8.56 -32.11
N LEU A 706 -38.43 7.60 -31.95
CA LEU A 706 -37.47 7.24 -32.99
C LEU A 706 -38.17 6.36 -34.01
N SER A 707 -38.23 6.79 -35.26
CA SER A 707 -38.66 5.97 -36.40
C SER A 707 -37.45 5.67 -37.26
N TYR A 708 -37.23 4.41 -37.60
CA TYR A 708 -36.05 3.98 -38.34
C TYR A 708 -36.37 3.04 -39.51
N THR A 709 -35.46 2.97 -40.47
CA THR A 709 -35.44 2.03 -41.59
C THR A 709 -34.05 1.41 -41.75
N VAL A 710 -34.00 0.14 -42.10
CA VAL A 710 -32.78 -0.63 -42.29
C VAL A 710 -32.58 -0.93 -43.77
N THR A 711 -31.37 -0.71 -44.28
CA THR A 711 -30.96 -1.00 -45.65
C THR A 711 -29.56 -1.60 -45.67
N GLU A 712 -29.19 -2.29 -46.74
CA GLU A 712 -27.85 -2.84 -46.93
C GLU A 712 -27.11 -2.08 -48.04
N SER A 713 -25.83 -1.80 -47.85
CA SER A 713 -24.98 -1.12 -48.84
C SER A 713 -23.58 -1.76 -48.92
N PRO A 714 -23.21 -2.41 -50.05
CA PRO A 714 -24.09 -2.78 -51.16
C PRO A 714 -25.09 -3.86 -50.73
N SER A 715 -26.29 -3.86 -51.31
CA SER A 715 -27.25 -4.93 -51.03
C SER A 715 -26.71 -6.28 -51.50
N VAL A 716 -26.81 -7.30 -50.65
CA VAL A 716 -26.23 -8.64 -50.87
C VAL A 716 -27.29 -9.72 -50.70
N THR A 717 -26.98 -10.95 -51.14
CA THR A 717 -27.88 -12.10 -51.00
C THR A 717 -27.58 -12.98 -49.79
N TRP A 718 -26.47 -12.72 -49.11
CA TRP A 718 -25.96 -13.51 -47.98
C TRP A 718 -26.19 -12.84 -46.62
N VAL A 719 -26.83 -11.66 -46.59
CA VAL A 719 -27.32 -11.01 -45.36
C VAL A 719 -28.82 -10.86 -45.45
N ASN A 720 -29.51 -11.04 -44.33
CA ASN A 720 -30.92 -10.72 -44.19
C ASN A 720 -31.18 -10.14 -42.79
N VAL A 721 -31.84 -8.98 -42.73
CA VAL A 721 -32.12 -8.28 -41.46
C VAL A 721 -33.63 -8.19 -41.20
N THR A 722 -34.07 -8.54 -39.99
CA THR A 722 -35.46 -8.41 -39.56
C THR A 722 -35.59 -7.84 -38.15
N PRO A 723 -36.45 -6.82 -37.91
CA PRO A 723 -37.28 -6.08 -38.86
C PRO A 723 -36.48 -5.07 -39.73
N THR A 724 -37.03 -4.67 -40.89
CA THR A 724 -36.40 -3.68 -41.79
C THR A 724 -36.84 -2.23 -41.51
N SER A 725 -37.73 -2.01 -40.55
CA SER A 725 -38.15 -0.69 -40.07
C SER A 725 -38.91 -0.83 -38.76
N GLY A 726 -38.86 0.19 -37.91
CA GLY A 726 -39.58 0.17 -36.63
C GLY A 726 -39.79 1.56 -36.04
N SER A 727 -40.40 1.57 -34.86
CA SER A 727 -40.71 2.79 -34.10
C SER A 727 -40.50 2.53 -32.61
N ILE A 728 -39.61 3.31 -32.00
CA ILE A 728 -39.12 3.10 -30.64
C ILE A 728 -39.46 4.32 -29.79
N ALA A 729 -40.23 4.11 -28.73
CA ALA A 729 -40.56 5.16 -27.77
C ALA A 729 -39.33 5.57 -26.95
N SER A 730 -39.34 6.77 -26.38
CA SER A 730 -38.32 7.26 -25.42
C SER A 730 -37.91 6.19 -24.40
N GLY A 731 -36.60 5.94 -24.30
CA GLY A 731 -36.00 4.99 -23.36
C GLY A 731 -36.31 3.51 -23.64
N GLN A 732 -36.67 3.15 -24.87
CA GLN A 732 -36.90 1.76 -25.29
C GLN A 732 -35.90 1.33 -26.37
N SER A 733 -35.84 0.03 -26.62
CA SER A 733 -34.96 -0.59 -27.62
C SER A 733 -35.71 -1.67 -28.42
N GLU A 734 -35.21 -1.97 -29.60
CA GLU A 734 -35.69 -3.04 -30.48
C GLU A 734 -34.50 -3.85 -31.01
N VAL A 735 -34.66 -5.18 -31.09
CA VAL A 735 -33.62 -6.10 -31.59
C VAL A 735 -33.85 -6.37 -33.07
N LEU A 736 -32.77 -6.31 -33.85
CA LEU A 736 -32.65 -6.68 -35.25
C LEU A 736 -31.92 -8.02 -35.34
N ASP A 737 -32.59 -9.05 -35.84
CA ASP A 737 -31.96 -10.32 -36.18
C ASP A 737 -31.25 -10.18 -37.53
N VAL A 738 -29.94 -10.43 -37.56
CA VAL A 738 -29.07 -10.36 -38.74
C VAL A 738 -28.61 -11.78 -39.08
N THR A 739 -29.16 -12.37 -40.13
CA THR A 739 -28.79 -13.71 -40.59
C THR A 739 -27.74 -13.63 -41.69
N LEU A 740 -26.63 -14.37 -41.53
CA LEU A 740 -25.58 -14.55 -42.52
C LEU A 740 -25.72 -15.94 -43.17
N ASP A 741 -25.73 -16.01 -44.50
CA ASP A 741 -25.94 -17.25 -45.26
C ASP A 741 -24.81 -17.48 -46.26
N ALA A 742 -23.95 -18.48 -45.98
CA ALA A 742 -22.86 -18.88 -46.85
C ALA A 742 -23.31 -19.85 -47.97
N THR A 743 -24.61 -20.12 -48.11
CA THR A 743 -25.13 -21.02 -49.14
C THR A 743 -24.94 -20.44 -50.54
N GLY A 744 -24.22 -21.17 -51.39
CA GLY A 744 -23.97 -20.76 -52.78
C GLY A 744 -22.91 -19.68 -52.95
N LEU A 745 -22.22 -19.29 -51.87
CA LEU A 745 -21.02 -18.48 -51.93
C LEU A 745 -19.80 -19.33 -52.35
N THR A 746 -18.76 -18.67 -52.82
CA THR A 746 -17.43 -19.27 -53.06
C THR A 746 -16.50 -18.93 -51.90
N ALA A 747 -15.36 -19.60 -51.77
CA ALA A 747 -14.40 -19.23 -50.73
C ALA A 747 -13.99 -17.76 -50.87
N GLY A 748 -14.03 -17.00 -49.78
CA GLY A 748 -13.66 -15.59 -49.78
C GLY A 748 -14.28 -14.78 -48.65
N THR A 749 -13.80 -13.53 -48.53
CA THR A 749 -14.35 -12.54 -47.59
C THR A 749 -15.39 -11.69 -48.31
N TYR A 750 -16.57 -11.59 -47.72
CA TYR A 750 -17.70 -10.81 -48.18
C TYR A 750 -17.99 -9.72 -47.14
N THR A 751 -18.23 -8.50 -47.62
CA THR A 751 -18.51 -7.35 -46.75
C THR A 751 -19.75 -6.61 -47.23
N THR A 752 -20.58 -6.15 -46.31
CA THR A 752 -21.66 -5.20 -46.55
C THR A 752 -21.89 -4.36 -45.30
N ASP A 753 -22.51 -3.21 -45.44
CA ASP A 753 -22.92 -2.38 -44.32
C ASP A 753 -24.43 -2.45 -44.14
N ILE A 754 -24.89 -2.73 -42.92
CA ILE A 754 -26.29 -2.52 -42.54
C ILE A 754 -26.42 -1.07 -42.09
N ILE A 755 -27.15 -0.29 -42.89
CA ILE A 755 -27.45 1.12 -42.66
C ILE A 755 -28.79 1.24 -41.95
N ILE A 756 -28.78 1.83 -40.76
CA ILE A 756 -29.98 2.18 -39.99
C ILE A 756 -30.18 3.69 -40.10
N SER A 757 -31.20 4.13 -40.83
CA SER A 757 -31.55 5.55 -40.95
C SER A 757 -32.71 5.89 -40.01
N GLY A 758 -32.59 6.97 -39.23
CA GLY A 758 -33.56 7.39 -38.22
C GLY A 758 -34.03 8.84 -38.39
N ASN A 759 -35.04 9.24 -37.61
CA ASN A 759 -35.51 10.63 -37.50
C ASN A 759 -34.83 11.42 -36.38
N ASP A 760 -33.73 10.93 -35.83
CA ASP A 760 -32.85 11.69 -34.97
C ASP A 760 -32.10 12.75 -35.81
N THR A 761 -32.28 14.03 -35.46
CA THR A 761 -31.67 15.15 -36.19
C THR A 761 -30.16 15.32 -35.98
N THR A 762 -29.60 14.70 -34.94
CA THR A 762 -28.17 14.70 -34.63
C THR A 762 -27.46 13.47 -35.18
N ASN A 763 -28.11 12.30 -35.13
CA ASN A 763 -27.65 11.07 -35.77
C ASN A 763 -28.70 10.54 -36.75
N THR A 764 -28.70 11.04 -37.99
CA THR A 764 -29.69 10.62 -38.99
C THR A 764 -29.47 9.20 -39.51
N GLN A 765 -28.28 8.63 -39.31
CA GLN A 765 -27.89 7.35 -39.88
C GLN A 765 -26.73 6.71 -39.09
N ASP A 766 -26.91 5.45 -38.69
CA ASP A 766 -25.90 4.62 -38.04
C ASP A 766 -25.61 3.37 -38.88
N THR A 767 -24.45 2.73 -38.71
CA THR A 767 -23.97 1.68 -39.63
C THR A 767 -23.31 0.50 -38.93
N VAL A 768 -23.88 -0.69 -39.08
CA VAL A 768 -23.25 -1.94 -38.65
C VAL A 768 -22.46 -2.55 -39.80
N ALA A 769 -21.13 -2.53 -39.72
CA ALA A 769 -20.29 -3.16 -40.72
C ALA A 769 -20.33 -4.69 -40.58
N VAL A 770 -20.67 -5.41 -41.64
CA VAL A 770 -20.84 -6.87 -41.64
C VAL A 770 -19.77 -7.54 -42.50
N THR A 771 -19.03 -8.47 -41.92
CA THR A 771 -18.05 -9.31 -42.61
C THR A 771 -18.41 -10.79 -42.49
N LEU A 772 -18.53 -11.49 -43.62
CA LEU A 772 -18.65 -12.94 -43.68
C LEU A 772 -17.43 -13.53 -44.38
N ILE A 773 -16.74 -14.44 -43.73
CA ILE A 773 -15.68 -15.24 -44.34
C ILE A 773 -16.27 -16.61 -44.68
N ALA A 774 -16.49 -16.89 -45.97
CA ALA A 774 -16.91 -18.21 -46.41
C ALA A 774 -15.67 -19.06 -46.70
N ASN A 775 -15.49 -20.16 -45.97
CA ASN A 775 -14.34 -21.06 -46.10
C ASN A 775 -14.71 -22.38 -46.79
N GLU A 776 -13.77 -22.90 -47.58
CA GLU A 776 -13.75 -24.31 -47.98
C GLU A 776 -13.06 -25.14 -46.88
N ALA A 777 -13.34 -26.44 -46.79
CA ALA A 777 -12.76 -27.29 -45.73
C ALA A 777 -11.24 -27.50 -45.90
N PRO A 778 -10.44 -27.54 -44.81
CA PRO A 778 -9.07 -28.03 -44.84
C PRO A 778 -9.03 -29.55 -45.07
N ILE A 779 -7.93 -30.06 -45.64
CA ILE A 779 -7.69 -31.50 -45.81
C ILE A 779 -6.28 -31.79 -45.33
N MET A 780 -6.15 -32.57 -44.27
CA MET A 780 -4.89 -32.92 -43.63
C MET A 780 -4.32 -34.21 -44.22
N THR A 781 -3.03 -34.17 -44.54
CA THR A 781 -2.23 -35.36 -44.90
C THR A 781 -0.85 -35.25 -44.27
N ILE A 782 -0.23 -36.36 -43.88
CA ILE A 782 1.08 -36.38 -43.21
C ILE A 782 2.08 -37.26 -43.96
N PHE A 783 3.37 -36.92 -43.90
CA PHE A 783 4.45 -37.73 -44.48
C PHE A 783 5.81 -37.47 -43.80
N PRO A 784 6.63 -38.50 -43.51
CA PRO A 784 6.32 -39.93 -43.61
C PRO A 784 5.31 -40.36 -42.55
N ASP A 785 4.56 -41.43 -42.79
CA ASP A 785 3.62 -42.03 -41.84
C ASP A 785 4.30 -43.05 -40.89
N THR A 786 5.63 -43.21 -40.97
CA THR A 786 6.44 -44.08 -40.10
C THR A 786 7.88 -43.57 -40.04
N PHE A 787 8.53 -43.67 -38.88
CA PHE A 787 9.96 -43.41 -38.68
C PHE A 787 10.70 -44.70 -38.28
N ASP A 788 11.87 -44.96 -38.87
CA ASP A 788 12.76 -46.07 -38.53
C ASP A 788 14.17 -45.51 -38.20
N VAL A 789 14.51 -45.37 -36.92
CA VAL A 789 15.74 -44.68 -36.48
C VAL A 789 16.60 -45.56 -35.56
N SER A 790 17.90 -45.64 -35.81
CA SER A 790 18.87 -46.35 -34.95
C SER A 790 19.80 -45.36 -34.24
N VAL A 791 19.79 -45.33 -32.90
CA VAL A 791 20.61 -44.41 -32.09
C VAL A 791 21.55 -45.19 -31.16
N ALA A 792 22.82 -44.80 -31.11
CA ALA A 792 23.80 -45.42 -30.21
C ALA A 792 23.62 -44.92 -28.77
N SER A 793 23.99 -45.74 -27.78
CA SER A 793 23.88 -45.37 -26.36
C SER A 793 24.72 -44.12 -26.04
N GLY A 794 24.05 -43.06 -25.58
CA GLY A 794 24.66 -41.77 -25.24
C GLY A 794 24.61 -40.70 -26.34
N ASP A 795 24.08 -41.04 -27.53
CA ASP A 795 23.80 -40.10 -28.62
C ASP A 795 22.29 -39.82 -28.75
N SER A 796 21.90 -38.78 -29.48
CA SER A 796 20.51 -38.48 -29.85
C SER A 796 20.37 -38.33 -31.37
N ALA A 797 19.23 -38.71 -31.95
CA ALA A 797 18.91 -38.50 -33.37
C ALA A 797 17.68 -37.60 -33.55
N LYS A 798 17.49 -37.06 -34.75
CA LYS A 798 16.35 -36.24 -35.12
C LYS A 798 15.83 -36.63 -36.49
N ASP A 799 14.51 -36.61 -36.67
CA ASP A 799 13.84 -36.81 -37.96
C ASP A 799 12.61 -35.89 -38.04
N THR A 800 11.95 -35.76 -39.19
CA THR A 800 10.91 -34.75 -39.40
C THR A 800 9.65 -35.32 -40.06
N LEU A 801 8.50 -35.01 -39.45
CA LEU A 801 7.17 -35.23 -40.02
C LEU A 801 6.73 -33.94 -40.72
N THR A 802 6.22 -34.06 -41.94
CA THR A 802 5.58 -32.93 -42.63
C THR A 802 4.07 -33.08 -42.61
N VAL A 803 3.36 -32.07 -42.12
CA VAL A 803 1.90 -31.95 -42.14
C VAL A 803 1.52 -31.05 -43.32
N TYR A 804 0.76 -31.60 -44.28
CA TYR A 804 0.31 -30.90 -45.47
C TYR A 804 -1.17 -30.55 -45.35
N ASN A 805 -1.50 -29.32 -45.76
CA ASN A 805 -2.87 -28.91 -46.01
C ASN A 805 -3.16 -28.94 -47.50
N THR A 806 -3.78 -30.04 -47.96
CA THR A 806 -4.18 -30.20 -49.37
C THR A 806 -5.59 -29.68 -49.65
N GLY A 807 -6.27 -29.18 -48.61
CA GLY A 807 -7.57 -28.53 -48.72
C GLY A 807 -7.45 -27.03 -48.98
N ASN A 808 -8.60 -26.37 -49.00
CA ASN A 808 -8.71 -24.97 -49.40
C ASN A 808 -9.02 -24.01 -48.23
N GLY A 809 -9.22 -24.54 -47.01
CA GLY A 809 -9.29 -23.78 -45.76
C GLY A 809 -8.03 -23.94 -44.90
N PRO A 810 -7.76 -23.08 -43.90
CA PRO A 810 -6.61 -23.20 -43.02
C PRO A 810 -6.71 -24.43 -42.10
N LEU A 811 -5.64 -25.21 -42.04
CA LEU A 811 -5.54 -26.40 -41.20
C LEU A 811 -4.85 -26.03 -39.89
N ASN A 812 -5.49 -26.26 -38.74
CA ASN A 812 -4.85 -26.25 -37.43
C ASN A 812 -4.64 -27.69 -37.01
N TYR A 813 -3.42 -28.06 -36.63
CA TYR A 813 -3.06 -29.41 -36.24
C TYR A 813 -2.36 -29.46 -34.87
N GLU A 814 -2.47 -30.61 -34.20
CA GLU A 814 -1.79 -30.94 -32.95
C GLU A 814 -1.10 -32.30 -33.10
N VAL A 815 0.07 -32.47 -32.48
CA VAL A 815 0.90 -33.67 -32.52
C VAL A 815 1.13 -34.20 -31.11
N VAL A 816 0.77 -35.45 -30.89
CA VAL A 816 0.90 -36.16 -29.63
C VAL A 816 1.80 -37.38 -29.83
N VAL A 817 2.92 -37.45 -29.10
CA VAL A 817 3.87 -38.58 -29.11
C VAL A 817 3.46 -39.58 -28.03
N GLY A 818 3.50 -40.89 -28.32
CA GLY A 818 2.78 -41.95 -27.59
C GLY A 818 3.05 -42.05 -26.07
N GLY A 819 2.22 -42.77 -25.31
CA GLY A 819 0.98 -43.48 -25.65
C GLY A 819 0.03 -43.52 -24.44
N ASP A 820 -1.23 -43.87 -24.72
CA ASP A 820 -2.34 -44.09 -23.77
C ASP A 820 -3.04 -42.84 -23.21
N LEU A 821 -3.62 -42.03 -24.11
CA LEU A 821 -4.71 -41.12 -23.73
C LEU A 821 -5.87 -41.97 -23.15
N PRO A 822 -6.30 -41.74 -21.90
CA PRO A 822 -7.32 -42.60 -21.29
C PRO A 822 -8.68 -42.47 -21.98
N GLU A 823 -9.39 -43.58 -22.19
CA GLU A 823 -10.71 -43.55 -22.84
C GLU A 823 -11.82 -43.08 -21.88
N LEU A 824 -11.56 -43.10 -20.57
CA LEU A 824 -12.56 -42.72 -19.57
C LEU A 824 -12.24 -41.36 -18.94
N MET A 825 -11.09 -41.20 -18.29
CA MET A 825 -10.83 -40.04 -17.44
C MET A 825 -9.35 -39.69 -17.38
N TYR A 826 -9.02 -38.40 -17.44
CA TYR A 826 -7.68 -37.88 -17.23
C TYR A 826 -7.72 -36.48 -16.59
N TYR A 827 -7.38 -36.36 -15.32
CA TYR A 827 -7.24 -35.07 -14.63
C TYR A 827 -5.78 -34.76 -14.30
N LYS A 828 -5.35 -33.57 -14.68
CA LYS A 828 -4.00 -33.03 -14.41
C LYS A 828 -3.97 -32.00 -13.27
N PHE A 829 -5.13 -31.52 -12.81
CA PHE A 829 -5.24 -30.54 -11.73
C PHE A 829 -4.32 -29.31 -11.87
N ASN A 830 -4.12 -28.86 -13.10
CA ASN A 830 -3.23 -27.75 -13.46
C ASN A 830 -3.91 -26.38 -13.39
N GLU A 831 -5.20 -26.35 -13.05
CA GLU A 831 -6.01 -25.14 -12.93
C GLU A 831 -5.87 -24.53 -11.53
N ALA A 832 -4.66 -24.13 -11.13
CA ALA A 832 -4.38 -23.58 -9.80
C ALA A 832 -5.33 -22.42 -9.44
N GLY A 833 -5.94 -22.49 -8.26
CA GLY A 833 -6.94 -21.50 -7.79
C GLY A 833 -8.36 -21.67 -8.37
N SER A 834 -8.57 -22.56 -9.33
CA SER A 834 -9.90 -22.91 -9.85
C SER A 834 -10.64 -23.87 -8.93
N ASN A 835 -11.98 -23.85 -9.00
CA ASN A 835 -12.86 -24.86 -8.40
C ASN A 835 -13.35 -25.90 -9.42
N GLN A 836 -12.79 -25.91 -10.63
CA GLN A 836 -13.07 -26.89 -11.68
C GLN A 836 -11.78 -27.34 -12.37
N THR A 837 -11.70 -28.63 -12.70
CA THR A 837 -10.57 -29.22 -13.45
C THR A 837 -11.05 -29.85 -14.74
N GLN A 838 -10.23 -29.77 -15.79
CA GLN A 838 -10.56 -30.30 -17.11
C GLN A 838 -10.22 -31.79 -17.23
N ASN A 839 -11.11 -32.55 -17.86
CA ASN A 839 -10.87 -33.92 -18.29
C ASN A 839 -10.18 -33.94 -19.67
N PHE A 840 -8.95 -34.46 -19.72
CA PHE A 840 -8.12 -34.60 -20.92
C PHE A 840 -8.21 -35.99 -21.55
N ALA A 841 -9.21 -36.81 -21.19
CA ALA A 841 -9.45 -38.10 -21.80
C ALA A 841 -9.82 -37.99 -23.28
N ALA A 842 -9.83 -39.12 -23.99
CA ALA A 842 -10.19 -39.19 -25.41
C ALA A 842 -11.58 -38.55 -25.68
N PRO A 843 -11.73 -37.77 -26.76
CA PRO A 843 -13.02 -37.19 -27.15
C PRO A 843 -14.11 -38.26 -27.29
N GLY A 844 -15.32 -37.96 -26.82
CA GLY A 844 -16.45 -38.91 -26.86
C GLY A 844 -16.55 -39.84 -25.64
N THR A 845 -15.76 -39.62 -24.59
CA THR A 845 -15.89 -40.29 -23.29
C THR A 845 -17.27 -40.04 -22.65
N PRO A 846 -17.82 -41.00 -21.87
CA PRO A 846 -19.02 -40.78 -21.05
C PRO A 846 -18.78 -39.86 -19.83
N VAL A 847 -17.54 -39.48 -19.56
CA VAL A 847 -17.18 -38.56 -18.46
C VAL A 847 -17.29 -37.11 -18.95
N PRO A 848 -17.97 -36.22 -18.22
CA PRO A 848 -18.00 -34.79 -18.55
C PRO A 848 -16.61 -34.18 -18.76
N GLN A 849 -16.54 -33.16 -19.62
CA GLN A 849 -15.30 -32.42 -19.89
C GLN A 849 -14.77 -31.67 -18.66
N TRP A 850 -15.65 -31.27 -17.75
CA TRP A 850 -15.31 -30.49 -16.55
C TRP A 850 -15.83 -31.17 -15.29
N ALA A 851 -14.97 -31.26 -14.28
CA ALA A 851 -15.30 -31.80 -12.96
C ALA A 851 -15.18 -30.70 -11.89
N ASN A 852 -16.06 -30.74 -10.89
CA ASN A 852 -16.08 -29.74 -9.83
C ASN A 852 -15.23 -30.19 -8.64
N VAL A 853 -14.32 -29.34 -8.17
CA VAL A 853 -13.56 -29.54 -6.93
C VAL A 853 -14.38 -28.97 -5.77
N LEU A 854 -14.88 -29.85 -4.90
CA LEU A 854 -15.84 -29.48 -3.85
C LEU A 854 -15.23 -29.52 -2.45
N GLY A 855 -15.86 -28.78 -1.53
CA GLY A 855 -15.48 -28.73 -0.12
C GLY A 855 -14.17 -27.98 0.11
N GLY A 856 -13.30 -28.51 0.96
CA GLY A 856 -12.01 -27.92 1.30
C GLY A 856 -10.84 -28.31 0.38
N LEU A 857 -11.04 -29.13 -0.66
CA LEU A 857 -9.97 -29.42 -1.62
C LEU A 857 -9.66 -28.18 -2.47
N THR A 858 -8.40 -28.02 -2.81
CA THR A 858 -7.91 -26.94 -3.67
C THR A 858 -6.94 -27.49 -4.69
N MET A 859 -6.63 -26.72 -5.74
CA MET A 859 -5.58 -27.05 -6.70
C MET A 859 -4.45 -26.04 -6.61
N GLY A 860 -3.21 -26.53 -6.51
CA GLY A 860 -2.01 -25.72 -6.31
C GLY A 860 -0.78 -26.57 -5.98
N GLY A 861 0.25 -25.98 -5.38
CA GLY A 861 1.49 -26.69 -5.04
C GLY A 861 2.30 -27.15 -6.27
N SER A 862 3.26 -28.05 -6.07
CA SER A 862 4.07 -28.63 -7.16
C SER A 862 3.62 -30.06 -7.46
N GLY A 863 2.89 -30.23 -8.56
CA GLY A 863 2.47 -31.51 -9.11
C GLY A 863 3.58 -32.20 -9.91
N PHE A 864 3.21 -33.27 -10.62
CA PHE A 864 4.06 -33.99 -11.55
C PHE A 864 4.47 -33.10 -12.73
N GLU A 865 3.50 -32.40 -13.33
CA GLU A 865 3.71 -31.42 -14.42
C GLU A 865 2.82 -30.19 -14.22
N GLY A 866 3.12 -29.39 -13.19
CA GLY A 866 2.39 -28.15 -12.89
C GLY A 866 1.91 -28.10 -11.44
N SER A 867 0.59 -27.95 -11.24
CA SER A 867 -0.05 -28.00 -9.92
C SER A 867 -0.70 -29.36 -9.66
N ALA A 868 -1.13 -29.59 -8.43
CA ALA A 868 -1.78 -30.82 -8.02
C ALA A 868 -3.05 -30.53 -7.23
N LEU A 869 -3.92 -31.54 -7.11
CA LEU A 869 -5.00 -31.54 -6.14
C LEU A 869 -4.41 -31.62 -4.72
N ILE A 870 -4.70 -30.64 -3.89
CA ILE A 870 -4.26 -30.56 -2.49
C ILE A 870 -5.39 -31.07 -1.59
N GLY A 871 -5.08 -32.09 -0.81
CA GLY A 871 -6.00 -32.63 0.17
C GLY A 871 -6.28 -31.67 1.31
N SER A 872 -7.51 -31.71 1.83
CA SER A 872 -7.96 -30.91 2.97
C SER A 872 -7.88 -31.68 4.29
N GLY A 873 -7.84 -33.01 4.23
CA GLY A 873 -8.01 -33.89 5.38
C GLY A 873 -9.40 -33.85 6.03
N GLY A 874 -10.36 -33.14 5.41
CA GLY A 874 -11.75 -32.98 5.83
C GLY A 874 -12.64 -34.20 5.54
N SER A 875 -13.95 -33.99 5.45
CA SER A 875 -14.91 -35.08 5.25
C SER A 875 -15.05 -35.44 3.77
N SER A 876 -14.82 -36.70 3.41
CA SER A 876 -15.02 -37.24 2.06
C SER A 876 -16.49 -37.26 1.60
N SER A 877 -17.41 -36.74 2.42
CA SER A 877 -18.83 -36.54 2.06
C SER A 877 -19.08 -35.16 1.45
N THR A 878 -18.22 -34.19 1.74
CA THR A 878 -18.28 -32.80 1.26
C THR A 878 -17.05 -32.42 0.44
N ASP A 879 -15.92 -33.06 0.71
CA ASP A 879 -14.62 -32.76 0.15
C ASP A 879 -14.24 -33.89 -0.81
N TYR A 880 -14.50 -33.67 -2.09
CA TYR A 880 -14.08 -34.54 -3.20
C TYR A 880 -14.20 -33.80 -4.54
N VAL A 881 -13.55 -34.33 -5.57
CA VAL A 881 -13.78 -33.93 -6.96
C VAL A 881 -14.99 -34.71 -7.48
N ASP A 882 -16.07 -34.01 -7.79
CA ASP A 882 -17.26 -34.57 -8.41
C ASP A 882 -17.06 -34.65 -9.92
N THR A 883 -16.83 -35.86 -10.38
CA THR A 883 -16.55 -36.12 -11.81
C THR A 883 -17.80 -36.04 -12.68
N GLY A 884 -18.99 -36.02 -12.09
CA GLY A 884 -20.25 -36.09 -12.83
C GLY A 884 -20.50 -37.42 -13.55
N TRP A 885 -19.57 -38.38 -13.48
CA TRP A 885 -19.67 -39.66 -14.16
C TRP A 885 -20.27 -40.74 -13.26
N ILE A 886 -21.39 -41.34 -13.69
CA ILE A 886 -21.98 -42.51 -13.03
C ILE A 886 -21.06 -43.71 -13.26
N THR A 887 -20.49 -44.25 -12.18
CA THR A 887 -19.43 -45.27 -12.25
C THR A 887 -19.87 -46.50 -13.04
N ASN A 888 -19.17 -46.79 -14.14
CA ASN A 888 -19.43 -47.99 -14.94
C ASN A 888 -18.17 -48.48 -15.67
N LEU A 889 -17.39 -49.35 -15.02
CA LEU A 889 -16.30 -50.09 -15.67
C LEU A 889 -16.76 -51.46 -16.20
N GLY A 890 -18.05 -51.78 -16.03
CA GLY A 890 -18.62 -53.06 -16.44
C GLY A 890 -17.90 -54.25 -15.81
N SER A 891 -17.84 -55.35 -16.57
CA SER A 891 -17.13 -56.59 -16.22
C SER A 891 -15.86 -56.82 -17.04
N GLY A 892 -15.41 -55.79 -17.78
CA GLY A 892 -14.21 -55.86 -18.61
C GLY A 892 -12.94 -55.51 -17.84
N SER A 893 -11.80 -55.64 -18.51
CA SER A 893 -10.50 -55.16 -18.01
C SER A 893 -10.49 -53.63 -17.85
N TRP A 894 -9.66 -53.11 -16.95
CA TRP A 894 -9.53 -51.67 -16.73
C TRP A 894 -8.18 -51.34 -16.07
N THR A 895 -7.77 -50.07 -16.16
CA THR A 895 -6.60 -49.56 -15.45
C THR A 895 -6.91 -48.24 -14.76
N ILE A 896 -6.37 -48.03 -13.56
CA ILE A 896 -6.35 -46.74 -12.88
C ILE A 896 -4.90 -46.39 -12.59
N SER A 897 -4.47 -45.18 -12.95
CA SER A 897 -3.14 -44.64 -12.66
C SER A 897 -3.26 -43.29 -11.96
N MET A 898 -2.36 -42.99 -11.03
CA MET A 898 -2.32 -41.72 -10.34
C MET A 898 -0.91 -41.43 -9.82
N TRP A 899 -0.54 -40.16 -9.84
CA TRP A 899 0.63 -39.65 -9.13
C TRP A 899 0.23 -39.13 -7.75
N LEU A 900 1.05 -39.44 -6.75
CA LEU A 900 0.84 -39.08 -5.35
C LEU A 900 2.13 -38.56 -4.74
N ASN A 901 2.02 -37.56 -3.87
CA ASN A 901 3.14 -37.05 -3.09
C ASN A 901 2.66 -36.57 -1.71
N ASN A 902 3.57 -36.46 -0.73
CA ASN A 902 3.24 -36.09 0.66
C ASN A 902 2.17 -36.99 1.31
N MET A 903 2.12 -38.27 0.94
CA MET A 903 1.15 -39.23 1.49
C MET A 903 1.18 -39.29 3.02
N ASP A 904 -0.01 -39.35 3.64
CA ASP A 904 -0.19 -39.53 5.08
C ASP A 904 0.43 -40.86 5.55
N MET A 905 1.47 -40.76 6.38
CA MET A 905 2.16 -41.90 6.97
C MET A 905 1.50 -42.38 8.28
N SER A 906 0.31 -41.89 8.62
CA SER A 906 -0.46 -42.34 9.78
C SER A 906 -1.31 -43.58 9.47
N THR A 907 -1.93 -44.15 10.51
CA THR A 907 -2.92 -45.22 10.37
C THR A 907 -4.34 -44.67 10.19
N THR A 908 -4.50 -43.36 10.00
CA THR A 908 -5.81 -42.73 9.78
C THR A 908 -6.36 -43.14 8.43
N LEU A 909 -7.63 -43.57 8.40
CA LEU A 909 -8.28 -43.95 7.15
C LEU A 909 -8.56 -42.71 6.29
N ARG A 910 -7.99 -42.65 5.08
CA ARG A 910 -8.13 -41.55 4.10
C ARG A 910 -8.53 -42.10 2.73
N TYR A 911 -9.56 -41.55 2.11
CA TYR A 911 -10.06 -42.01 0.81
C TYR A 911 -9.48 -41.22 -0.35
N HIS A 912 -8.97 -41.94 -1.34
CA HIS A 912 -8.31 -41.41 -2.53
C HIS A 912 -9.27 -41.32 -3.72
N PHE A 913 -10.12 -42.33 -3.90
CA PHE A 913 -11.20 -42.32 -4.89
C PHE A 913 -12.23 -43.41 -4.58
N GLY A 914 -13.41 -43.32 -5.20
CA GLY A 914 -14.35 -44.43 -5.29
C GLY A 914 -15.82 -44.05 -5.44
N ASP A 915 -16.67 -45.08 -5.39
CA ASP A 915 -18.13 -44.98 -5.43
C ASP A 915 -18.76 -46.03 -4.50
N ASN A 916 -19.60 -45.56 -3.56
CA ASN A 916 -20.21 -46.43 -2.56
C ASN A 916 -21.35 -47.30 -3.09
N THR A 917 -21.97 -46.90 -4.20
CA THR A 917 -23.02 -47.65 -4.88
C THR A 917 -22.45 -48.73 -5.80
N ALA A 918 -21.19 -48.62 -6.22
CA ALA A 918 -20.48 -49.60 -7.04
C ALA A 918 -19.96 -50.79 -6.20
N SER A 919 -20.84 -51.45 -5.44
CA SER A 919 -20.49 -52.45 -4.42
C SER A 919 -19.34 -51.99 -3.51
N SER A 920 -19.36 -50.71 -3.13
CA SER A 920 -18.36 -50.04 -2.32
C SER A 920 -16.92 -50.06 -2.87
N PHE A 921 -16.74 -49.95 -4.19
CA PHE A 921 -15.43 -49.82 -4.83
C PHE A 921 -14.71 -48.55 -4.41
N ARG A 922 -13.48 -48.68 -3.89
CA ARG A 922 -12.72 -47.56 -3.32
C ARG A 922 -11.23 -47.86 -3.19
N CYS A 923 -10.44 -46.78 -3.16
CA CYS A 923 -9.04 -46.77 -2.76
C CYS A 923 -8.85 -45.92 -1.49
N PHE A 924 -8.05 -46.41 -0.54
CA PHE A 924 -7.73 -45.68 0.68
C PHE A 924 -6.34 -45.99 1.23
N SER A 925 -5.79 -45.05 2.00
CA SER A 925 -4.62 -45.23 2.85
C SER A 925 -5.02 -45.36 4.34
N GLY A 926 -4.09 -45.87 5.16
CA GLY A 926 -4.32 -46.11 6.58
C GLY A 926 -5.35 -47.20 6.88
N GLY A 927 -5.85 -47.27 8.12
CA GLY A 927 -6.72 -48.35 8.58
C GLY A 927 -6.11 -49.74 8.32
N VAL A 928 -6.84 -50.59 7.59
CA VAL A 928 -6.37 -51.94 7.23
C VAL A 928 -5.29 -51.96 6.14
N ALA A 929 -5.09 -50.85 5.40
CA ALA A 929 -3.96 -50.73 4.48
C ALA A 929 -2.63 -50.60 5.24
N GLY A 930 -2.68 -50.00 6.44
CA GLY A 930 -1.51 -49.62 7.23
C GLY A 930 -0.90 -48.30 6.76
N ALA A 931 0.06 -47.80 7.53
CA ALA A 931 0.77 -46.55 7.26
C ALA A 931 1.61 -46.63 5.97
N GLY A 932 1.52 -45.60 5.12
CA GLY A 932 2.31 -45.48 3.89
C GLY A 932 1.96 -46.47 2.78
N ASN A 933 0.80 -47.12 2.88
CA ASN A 933 0.29 -48.10 1.91
C ASN A 933 -1.08 -47.67 1.40
N LEU A 934 -1.46 -48.20 0.23
CA LEU A 934 -2.80 -48.08 -0.34
C LEU A 934 -3.50 -49.43 -0.38
N MET A 935 -4.82 -49.41 -0.36
CA MET A 935 -5.67 -50.57 -0.53
C MET A 935 -6.79 -50.24 -1.51
N VAL A 936 -6.93 -51.05 -2.57
CA VAL A 936 -8.06 -51.02 -3.50
C VAL A 936 -8.96 -52.23 -3.23
N ARG A 937 -10.26 -51.99 -3.03
CA ARG A 937 -11.25 -53.06 -2.75
C ARG A 937 -12.68 -52.64 -3.06
N GLY A 938 -13.59 -53.61 -3.11
CA GLY A 938 -15.02 -53.40 -3.44
C GLY A 938 -15.30 -53.61 -4.92
N GLY A 939 -16.56 -53.50 -5.37
CA GLY A 939 -16.87 -53.72 -6.79
C GLY A 939 -16.67 -55.17 -7.26
N GLY A 940 -16.75 -56.14 -6.34
CA GLY A 940 -16.40 -57.54 -6.61
C GLY A 940 -14.90 -57.88 -6.45
N LEU A 941 -14.04 -56.90 -6.15
CA LEU A 941 -12.61 -57.12 -5.90
C LEU A 941 -12.29 -57.70 -4.52
N SER A 942 -11.34 -58.64 -4.50
CA SER A 942 -10.56 -58.98 -3.30
C SER A 942 -9.59 -57.84 -2.95
N ASP A 943 -9.16 -57.78 -1.69
CA ASP A 943 -8.28 -56.72 -1.19
C ASP A 943 -6.94 -56.70 -1.96
N VAL A 944 -6.67 -55.62 -2.70
CA VAL A 944 -5.42 -55.39 -3.44
C VAL A 944 -4.61 -54.31 -2.72
N GLN A 945 -3.58 -54.75 -1.99
CA GLN A 945 -2.70 -53.86 -1.23
C GLN A 945 -1.50 -53.42 -2.07
N ILE A 946 -1.20 -52.11 -2.07
CA ILE A 946 0.03 -51.53 -2.63
C ILE A 946 0.89 -51.06 -1.46
N THR A 947 2.09 -51.62 -1.34
CA THR A 947 2.99 -51.35 -0.22
C THR A 947 4.08 -50.37 -0.57
N GLY A 948 4.43 -49.49 0.37
CA GLY A 948 5.61 -48.63 0.26
C GLY A 948 5.45 -47.39 -0.63
N VAL A 949 4.22 -46.85 -0.77
CA VAL A 949 3.96 -45.63 -1.55
C VAL A 949 4.73 -44.44 -0.95
N GLY A 950 4.78 -44.35 0.40
CA GLY A 950 5.65 -43.41 1.13
C GLY A 950 5.31 -41.92 0.91
N PRO A 951 5.96 -40.99 1.64
CA PRO A 951 5.61 -39.57 1.58
C PRO A 951 6.23 -38.83 0.39
N GLY A 952 6.99 -39.52 -0.46
CA GLY A 952 7.62 -38.93 -1.66
C GLY A 952 6.79 -39.11 -2.92
N PRO A 953 7.20 -38.51 -4.04
CA PRO A 953 6.50 -38.61 -5.31
C PRO A 953 6.51 -40.07 -5.80
N SER A 954 5.32 -40.59 -6.08
CA SER A 954 5.10 -41.97 -6.48
C SER A 954 3.98 -42.05 -7.52
N ILE A 955 4.18 -42.84 -8.57
CA ILE A 955 3.13 -43.25 -9.51
C ILE A 955 2.61 -44.61 -9.08
N VAL A 956 1.28 -44.75 -8.99
CA VAL A 956 0.61 -45.99 -8.62
C VAL A 956 -0.32 -46.39 -9.75
N ASP A 957 -0.11 -47.60 -10.29
CA ASP A 957 -0.95 -48.17 -11.35
C ASP A 957 -1.63 -49.43 -10.84
N VAL A 958 -2.93 -49.57 -11.10
CA VAL A 958 -3.73 -50.75 -10.75
C VAL A 958 -4.43 -51.24 -12.01
N VAL A 959 -4.02 -52.40 -12.48
CA VAL A 959 -4.45 -53.01 -13.75
C VAL A 959 -5.26 -54.27 -13.45
N TYR A 960 -6.55 -54.27 -13.80
CA TYR A 960 -7.35 -55.48 -13.86
C TYR A 960 -7.37 -56.02 -15.30
N ASP A 961 -6.96 -57.27 -15.44
CA ASP A 961 -7.00 -58.00 -16.71
C ASP A 961 -7.96 -59.18 -16.56
N ASP A 962 -9.18 -59.05 -17.10
CA ASP A 962 -10.22 -60.10 -17.03
C ASP A 962 -9.80 -61.37 -17.77
N ALA A 963 -9.03 -61.23 -18.86
CA ALA A 963 -8.54 -62.37 -19.62
C ALA A 963 -7.46 -63.15 -18.86
N ALA A 964 -6.58 -62.45 -18.14
CA ALA A 964 -5.59 -63.07 -17.25
C ALA A 964 -6.19 -63.54 -15.92
N GLY A 965 -7.34 -62.99 -15.51
CA GLY A 965 -8.00 -63.32 -14.25
C GLY A 965 -7.22 -62.84 -13.03
N GLU A 966 -6.62 -61.66 -13.10
CA GLU A 966 -5.86 -61.08 -12.00
C GLU A 966 -5.85 -59.54 -12.01
N VAL A 967 -5.58 -58.97 -10.83
CA VAL A 967 -5.26 -57.55 -10.67
C VAL A 967 -3.78 -57.42 -10.33
N ARG A 968 -3.05 -56.60 -11.09
CA ARG A 968 -1.66 -56.25 -10.86
C ARG A 968 -1.58 -54.81 -10.38
N ALA A 969 -0.84 -54.58 -9.30
CA ALA A 969 -0.53 -53.24 -8.84
C ALA A 969 0.95 -52.95 -9.02
N TYR A 970 1.28 -51.78 -9.55
CA TYR A 970 2.65 -51.31 -9.77
C TYR A 970 2.89 -50.05 -8.94
N LEU A 971 4.13 -49.88 -8.50
CA LEU A 971 4.62 -48.68 -7.85
C LEU A 971 5.85 -48.22 -8.63
N ASN A 972 5.79 -47.01 -9.18
CA ASN A 972 6.84 -46.41 -10.01
C ASN A 972 7.27 -47.34 -11.16
N GLY A 973 6.29 -47.92 -11.85
CA GLY A 973 6.52 -48.86 -12.96
C GLY A 973 6.97 -50.27 -12.55
N VAL A 974 7.22 -50.52 -11.26
CA VAL A 974 7.66 -51.83 -10.75
C VAL A 974 6.48 -52.61 -10.18
N LEU A 975 6.32 -53.86 -10.59
CA LEU A 975 5.26 -54.74 -10.08
C LEU A 975 5.37 -54.88 -8.55
N ASN A 976 4.36 -54.40 -7.83
CA ASN A 976 4.29 -54.37 -6.38
C ASN A 976 3.48 -55.55 -5.83
N ASN A 977 2.35 -55.88 -6.47
CA ASN A 977 1.45 -56.95 -6.02
C ASN A 977 0.68 -57.56 -7.20
N THR A 978 0.27 -58.82 -7.06
CA THR A 978 -0.62 -59.52 -8.00
C THR A 978 -1.63 -60.34 -7.23
N VAL A 979 -2.91 -60.10 -7.49
CA VAL A 979 -4.04 -60.76 -6.82
C VAL A 979 -4.89 -61.46 -7.87
N ALA A 980 -4.84 -62.79 -7.89
CA ALA A 980 -5.66 -63.61 -8.78
C ALA A 980 -7.16 -63.51 -8.42
N GLN A 981 -7.98 -63.09 -9.37
CA GLN A 981 -9.43 -62.94 -9.24
C GLN A 981 -10.09 -62.74 -10.61
N THR A 982 -11.28 -63.30 -10.80
CA THR A 982 -12.04 -63.24 -12.06
C THR A 982 -13.44 -62.70 -11.84
N GLY A 983 -14.03 -62.05 -12.85
CA GLY A 983 -15.42 -61.61 -12.80
C GLY A 983 -15.64 -60.39 -11.93
N VAL A 984 -14.65 -59.50 -11.86
CA VAL A 984 -14.77 -58.19 -11.21
C VAL A 984 -15.78 -57.35 -12.00
N SER A 985 -16.75 -56.75 -11.31
CA SER A 985 -17.78 -55.93 -11.94
C SER A 985 -18.03 -54.66 -11.14
N ILE A 986 -17.58 -53.53 -11.67
CA ILE A 986 -17.64 -52.22 -10.99
C ILE A 986 -18.68 -51.36 -11.70
N VAL A 987 -19.92 -51.44 -11.22
CA VAL A 987 -21.05 -50.67 -11.75
C VAL A 987 -21.82 -50.07 -10.57
N GLY A 988 -21.93 -48.75 -10.54
CA GLY A 988 -22.64 -47.97 -9.54
C GLY A 988 -23.78 -47.15 -10.15
N THR A 989 -24.50 -46.44 -9.28
CA THR A 989 -25.57 -45.51 -9.64
C THR A 989 -25.30 -44.08 -9.16
N ALA A 990 -24.15 -43.84 -8.53
CA ALA A 990 -23.70 -42.53 -8.07
C ALA A 990 -22.45 -42.08 -8.83
N ASN A 991 -22.11 -40.81 -8.68
CA ASN A 991 -20.93 -40.25 -9.32
C ASN A 991 -19.66 -40.85 -8.72
N PHE A 992 -18.71 -41.21 -9.58
CA PHE A 992 -17.37 -41.55 -9.18
C PHE A 992 -16.67 -40.31 -8.61
N LYS A 993 -15.89 -40.49 -7.54
CA LYS A 993 -15.25 -39.38 -6.84
C LYS A 993 -13.75 -39.57 -6.78
N VAL A 994 -13.02 -38.47 -6.96
CA VAL A 994 -11.56 -38.39 -6.84
C VAL A 994 -11.19 -37.49 -5.66
N GLY A 995 -10.11 -37.79 -4.96
CA GLY A 995 -9.76 -37.17 -3.68
C GLY A 995 -10.70 -37.52 -2.51
N GLY A 996 -11.68 -38.42 -2.70
CA GLY A 996 -12.68 -38.75 -1.69
C GLY A 996 -13.57 -39.94 -2.04
N TYR A 997 -14.61 -40.18 -1.22
CA TYR A 997 -15.53 -41.32 -1.33
C TYR A 997 -16.93 -40.95 -0.83
N SER A 998 -17.31 -41.23 0.42
CA SER A 998 -18.68 -40.89 0.88
C SER A 998 -18.93 -40.88 2.39
N THR A 999 -17.97 -41.29 3.23
CA THR A 999 -18.25 -41.49 4.67
C THR A 999 -17.18 -40.99 5.63
N SER A 1000 -15.90 -41.12 5.27
CA SER A 1000 -14.78 -40.87 6.20
C SER A 1000 -13.94 -39.69 5.73
N ASN A 1001 -12.63 -39.68 5.99
CA ASN A 1001 -11.79 -38.55 5.63
C ASN A 1001 -11.40 -38.61 4.14
N CYS A 1002 -11.37 -37.47 3.45
CA CYS A 1002 -10.74 -37.33 2.13
C CYS A 1002 -9.21 -37.45 2.25
N ILE A 1003 -8.48 -37.29 1.14
CA ILE A 1003 -7.01 -37.21 1.12
C ILE A 1003 -6.49 -36.19 2.15
N ALA A 1004 -5.36 -36.49 2.78
CA ALA A 1004 -4.91 -35.76 3.96
C ALA A 1004 -4.53 -34.29 3.66
N SER A 1005 -4.52 -33.45 4.69
CA SER A 1005 -4.17 -32.04 4.52
C SER A 1005 -2.74 -31.90 3.99
N GLY A 1006 -2.57 -31.30 2.80
CA GLY A 1006 -1.28 -31.13 2.14
C GLY A 1006 -0.76 -32.34 1.37
N GLU A 1007 -1.50 -33.44 1.35
CA GLU A 1007 -1.27 -34.57 0.44
C GLU A 1007 -1.61 -34.15 -0.99
N LEU A 1008 -0.77 -34.53 -1.95
CA LEU A 1008 -0.88 -34.10 -3.35
C LEU A 1008 -1.26 -35.28 -4.24
N MET A 1009 -2.20 -35.03 -5.16
CA MET A 1009 -2.57 -35.96 -6.24
C MET A 1009 -2.51 -35.25 -7.58
N ASP A 1010 -1.89 -35.90 -8.56
CA ASP A 1010 -1.76 -35.42 -9.93
C ASP A 1010 -1.92 -36.59 -10.91
N GLU A 1011 -2.10 -36.30 -12.20
CA GLU A 1011 -2.10 -37.29 -13.28
C GLU A 1011 -3.07 -38.47 -13.05
N PHE A 1012 -4.30 -38.17 -12.59
CA PHE A 1012 -5.31 -39.20 -12.31
C PHE A 1012 -5.94 -39.69 -13.62
N LYS A 1013 -5.69 -40.96 -13.97
CA LYS A 1013 -6.07 -41.57 -15.26
C LYS A 1013 -6.91 -42.83 -15.06
N MET A 1014 -7.91 -43.03 -15.91
CA MET A 1014 -8.71 -44.26 -15.97
C MET A 1014 -8.93 -44.77 -17.41
N PHE A 1015 -8.66 -46.05 -17.61
CA PHE A 1015 -8.77 -46.79 -18.87
C PHE A 1015 -9.84 -47.87 -18.78
N ASN A 1016 -10.54 -48.14 -19.88
CA ASN A 1016 -11.49 -49.25 -19.99
C ASN A 1016 -10.85 -50.55 -20.52
N ARG A 1017 -9.52 -50.65 -20.37
CA ARG A 1017 -8.68 -51.76 -20.84
C ARG A 1017 -7.48 -51.95 -19.89
N PRO A 1018 -6.78 -53.10 -19.96
CA PRO A 1018 -5.51 -53.25 -19.25
C PRO A 1018 -4.39 -52.55 -20.04
N ILE A 1019 -3.50 -51.84 -19.36
CA ILE A 1019 -2.30 -51.25 -19.97
C ILE A 1019 -1.04 -52.03 -19.57
N ASP A 1020 -0.02 -51.99 -20.42
CA ASP A 1020 1.31 -52.51 -20.09
C ASP A 1020 2.14 -51.40 -19.43
N VAL A 1021 2.12 -51.40 -18.10
CA VAL A 1021 2.78 -50.37 -17.27
C VAL A 1021 4.31 -50.32 -17.48
N VAL A 1022 4.91 -51.38 -18.04
CA VAL A 1022 6.36 -51.42 -18.30
C VAL A 1022 6.73 -50.59 -19.53
N THR A 1023 5.82 -50.41 -20.49
CA THR A 1023 6.07 -49.68 -21.75
C THR A 1023 5.38 -48.31 -21.79
N THR A 1024 4.27 -48.09 -21.08
CA THR A 1024 3.47 -46.85 -21.19
C THR A 1024 3.95 -45.68 -20.32
N ASN A 1025 4.88 -45.91 -19.38
CA ASN A 1025 5.48 -44.86 -18.54
C ASN A 1025 6.92 -44.46 -18.98
N GLN A 1026 7.31 -44.76 -20.24
CA GLN A 1026 8.71 -44.67 -20.70
C GLN A 1026 8.96 -43.78 -21.94
N ASP A 1027 8.02 -42.99 -22.47
CA ASP A 1027 8.26 -42.22 -23.72
C ASP A 1027 9.02 -40.90 -23.50
N PHE A 1028 10.01 -40.88 -22.59
CA PHE A 1028 10.98 -39.78 -22.49
C PHE A 1028 11.97 -39.74 -23.66
N TRP A 1029 12.02 -40.83 -24.45
CA TRP A 1029 12.95 -41.01 -25.57
C TRP A 1029 12.48 -40.40 -26.88
N LEU A 1030 11.21 -40.00 -27.02
CA LEU A 1030 10.69 -39.38 -28.24
C LEU A 1030 9.98 -38.06 -27.91
N ARG A 1031 10.34 -36.97 -28.60
CA ARG A 1031 9.74 -35.64 -28.39
C ARG A 1031 9.47 -34.95 -29.71
N ALA A 1032 8.29 -34.33 -29.86
CA ALA A 1032 7.93 -33.53 -31.03
C ALA A 1032 8.08 -32.03 -30.77
N ASN A 1033 8.51 -31.26 -31.77
CA ASN A 1033 8.54 -29.80 -31.73
C ASN A 1033 8.37 -29.20 -33.14
N PRO A 1034 7.40 -28.30 -33.38
CA PRO A 1034 6.34 -27.88 -32.46
C PRO A 1034 5.27 -28.97 -32.28
N THR A 1035 4.58 -28.98 -31.13
CA THR A 1035 3.49 -29.93 -30.83
C THR A 1035 2.14 -29.47 -31.38
N ALA A 1036 2.03 -28.27 -31.94
CA ALA A 1036 0.84 -27.78 -32.64
C ALA A 1036 1.24 -26.71 -33.67
N GLY A 1037 0.41 -26.48 -34.68
CA GLY A 1037 0.67 -25.49 -35.71
C GLY A 1037 -0.54 -25.17 -36.60
N SER A 1038 -0.40 -24.14 -37.43
CA SER A 1038 -1.38 -23.76 -38.45
C SER A 1038 -0.73 -23.78 -39.83
N VAL A 1039 -1.40 -24.39 -40.80
CA VAL A 1039 -0.93 -24.59 -42.17
C VAL A 1039 -1.93 -23.93 -43.14
N PRO A 1040 -1.52 -22.86 -43.86
CA PRO A 1040 -2.34 -22.28 -44.92
C PRO A 1040 -2.71 -23.30 -46.01
N ALA A 1041 -3.79 -23.04 -46.73
CA ALA A 1041 -4.23 -23.89 -47.84
C ALA A 1041 -3.12 -24.07 -48.90
N GLY A 1042 -2.83 -25.32 -49.25
CA GLY A 1042 -1.79 -25.69 -50.22
C GLY A 1042 -0.35 -25.65 -49.69
N ASP A 1043 -0.15 -25.37 -48.39
CA ASP A 1043 1.17 -25.31 -47.76
C ASP A 1043 1.44 -26.53 -46.85
N SER A 1044 2.59 -26.54 -46.19
CA SER A 1044 3.00 -27.57 -45.24
C SER A 1044 3.75 -27.01 -44.03
N ALA A 1045 3.69 -27.71 -42.90
CA ALA A 1045 4.51 -27.45 -41.73
C ALA A 1045 5.35 -28.68 -41.35
N GLU A 1046 6.55 -28.43 -40.83
CA GLU A 1046 7.47 -29.46 -40.36
C GLU A 1046 7.39 -29.59 -38.83
N VAL A 1047 7.38 -30.83 -38.35
CA VAL A 1047 7.44 -31.20 -36.94
C VAL A 1047 8.67 -32.06 -36.74
N GLU A 1048 9.65 -31.55 -35.99
CA GLU A 1048 10.89 -32.26 -35.69
C GLU A 1048 10.67 -33.23 -34.52
N PHE A 1049 10.98 -34.49 -34.74
CA PHE A 1049 11.02 -35.53 -33.72
C PHE A 1049 12.46 -35.74 -33.26
N THR A 1050 12.69 -35.65 -31.96
CA THR A 1050 13.98 -35.96 -31.31
C THR A 1050 13.90 -37.32 -30.62
N PHE A 1051 14.83 -38.21 -30.97
CA PHE A 1051 15.00 -39.57 -30.48
C PHE A 1051 16.20 -39.61 -29.51
N ASP A 1052 15.95 -39.71 -28.20
CA ASP A 1052 16.94 -39.71 -27.13
C ASP A 1052 16.89 -41.00 -26.29
N PRO A 1053 17.75 -42.00 -26.55
CA PRO A 1053 17.79 -43.25 -25.81
C PRO A 1053 18.41 -43.13 -24.40
N THR A 1054 18.66 -41.92 -23.88
CA THR A 1054 19.26 -41.72 -22.56
C THR A 1054 18.41 -42.38 -21.47
N GLY A 1055 18.98 -43.37 -20.79
CA GLY A 1055 18.30 -44.14 -19.75
C GLY A 1055 17.60 -45.41 -20.24
N LEU A 1056 17.53 -45.64 -21.55
CA LEU A 1056 17.01 -46.89 -22.12
C LEU A 1056 18.07 -48.02 -22.08
N LEU A 1057 17.59 -49.25 -22.00
CA LEU A 1057 18.42 -50.45 -22.18
C LEU A 1057 18.57 -50.74 -23.69
N GLY A 1058 19.59 -51.50 -24.10
CA GLY A 1058 19.74 -51.84 -25.52
C GLY A 1058 18.62 -52.75 -26.02
N GLY A 1059 17.90 -52.33 -27.07
CA GLY A 1059 16.78 -53.06 -27.67
C GLY A 1059 16.02 -52.21 -28.72
N ASP A 1060 14.98 -52.78 -29.31
CA ASP A 1060 14.07 -52.08 -30.23
C ASP A 1060 12.90 -51.47 -29.42
N TYR A 1061 12.47 -50.25 -29.78
CA TYR A 1061 11.42 -49.48 -29.10
C TYR A 1061 10.46 -48.91 -30.15
N ASP A 1062 9.15 -49.09 -29.93
CA ASP A 1062 8.08 -48.66 -30.85
C ASP A 1062 7.04 -47.83 -30.08
N THR A 1063 6.51 -46.76 -30.69
CA THR A 1063 5.40 -45.95 -30.15
C THR A 1063 4.58 -45.34 -31.30
N GLU A 1064 3.33 -44.92 -31.01
CA GLU A 1064 2.46 -44.27 -32.00
C GLU A 1064 2.48 -42.74 -31.81
N VAL A 1065 2.33 -42.00 -32.90
CA VAL A 1065 2.17 -40.54 -32.88
C VAL A 1065 0.80 -40.21 -33.47
N LEU A 1066 -0.04 -39.51 -32.71
CA LEU A 1066 -1.32 -39.01 -33.18
C LEU A 1066 -1.18 -37.58 -33.69
N VAL A 1067 -1.65 -37.31 -34.91
CA VAL A 1067 -1.80 -35.96 -35.44
C VAL A 1067 -3.28 -35.68 -35.66
N THR A 1068 -3.84 -34.72 -34.93
CA THR A 1068 -5.25 -34.30 -35.03
C THR A 1068 -5.35 -32.92 -35.66
N GLY A 1069 -6.53 -32.55 -36.17
CA GLY A 1069 -6.73 -31.22 -36.73
C GLY A 1069 -8.17 -30.91 -37.13
N ASN A 1070 -8.41 -29.68 -37.61
CA ASN A 1070 -9.75 -29.22 -38.02
C ASN A 1070 -10.19 -29.71 -39.42
N ASP A 1071 -9.61 -30.81 -39.92
CA ASP A 1071 -10.08 -31.51 -41.12
C ASP A 1071 -11.39 -32.28 -40.78
N PRO A 1072 -12.54 -31.95 -41.40
CA PRO A 1072 -13.82 -32.59 -41.08
C PRO A 1072 -13.89 -34.07 -41.49
N VAL A 1073 -12.91 -34.58 -42.25
CA VAL A 1073 -12.83 -35.98 -42.70
C VAL A 1073 -11.80 -36.77 -41.89
N ASN A 1074 -10.64 -36.17 -41.57
CA ASN A 1074 -9.52 -36.80 -40.84
C ASN A 1074 -9.21 -36.02 -39.54
N ALA A 1075 -10.21 -35.92 -38.65
CA ALA A 1075 -10.14 -35.15 -37.41
C ALA A 1075 -9.13 -35.70 -36.39
#